data_AF-A0A8H6SVU8-F1
#
_entry.id   AF-A0A8H6SVU8-F1
#
_cell.length_a   1.000
_cell.length_b   1.000
_cell.length_c   1.000
_cell.angle_alpha   90.00
_cell.angle_beta   90.00
_cell.angle_gamma   90.00
#
_symmetry.space_group_name_H-M   'P 1'
#
loop_
_entity.id
_entity.type
_entity.pdbx_description
1 polymer ?
#
loop_
_entity_poly.entity_id
_entity_poly.type
_entity_poly.pdbx_seq_one_letter_code
_entity_poly.pdbx_strand_id
1 'polypeptide(L)'
;MEDESEPSSRPRWIPATLLATGTLLTVAPLIYLWRAKRTKAVSLNTAAPPPRRLGSLANALPSRAPSSGSASTIPQTTDKDTLLSRFAVVSPWSDNATIPSGSQPPRYSSSYSVSSAWKDDDDDDWGVRPGPVDPNDNFNGTLYTLQAFGAATLIVTALGIGGVWGLVRYLEVDNMHDFGHKMRLEVMDRMPFLAARMRNALNLSTNESKTEPKPWSYDESQDRLSDAFDKGGVSAWATAFVQEHDHTHILESDPFVTWPDLVWTNLVMRTMSDSQPQQETETSQPSPPIQFIISGHTAQVASHWQPDGDPCPFDPEDTRDDDDDNFSLRLHIPLDIIRNLCLKPAKFLRFLGYCILGLLGVVKSSLHGPPLDDDAELEAGATYYFRRPRGKFHLGAIIDLILLKRPSSASSSSVCGSIENRDPFCIFSGSGLYTCETAHIIPFSKALFLDCIIRTRLSSTESLAGMAIDDVRNAFMVSASYHRSFDNKALAVMKTPNLVLGVEDIPISPPHSRPRDGIEYPSHERYTAQWLVYDPDSNNELPKAMDAMFNATSTLDKPSQILLDYNYGVAALARWLVKEDTHLLNVNSPNQRGALGLPSRPISPSPAPLGPQRSRRTSPQHQAAIDKRNAWAARIEEAENIVFRLWMGSHPEVAAQIHQEHEDGAERLEQWRLGVNTGSSSCVANADVSYTGLPLSPVD
;
A
#
# COMPACT_ATOMS: atom_id res chain seq x y z
N MET A 1 -15.84 -82.89 -0.26
CA MET A 1 -16.44 -82.13 -1.37
C MET A 1 -15.63 -80.87 -1.48
N GLU A 2 -14.66 -80.92 -2.40
CA GLU A 2 -13.91 -79.74 -2.82
C GLU A 2 -14.77 -79.01 -3.86
N ASP A 3 -14.80 -77.68 -3.78
CA ASP A 3 -15.57 -76.83 -4.69
C ASP A 3 -14.59 -75.82 -5.29
N GLU A 4 -14.22 -76.03 -6.56
CA GLU A 4 -13.23 -75.19 -7.25
C GLU A 4 -13.89 -73.92 -7.78
N SER A 5 -13.41 -72.76 -7.34
CA SER A 5 -13.87 -71.46 -7.85
C SER A 5 -13.01 -71.00 -9.04
N GLU A 6 -13.64 -70.87 -10.22
CA GLU A 6 -12.96 -70.39 -11.44
C GLU A 6 -12.44 -68.93 -11.30
N PRO A 7 -11.26 -68.62 -11.86
CA PRO A 7 -10.72 -67.26 -11.85
C PRO A 7 -11.41 -66.36 -12.89
N SER A 8 -11.95 -65.23 -12.44
CA SER A 8 -12.69 -64.29 -13.29
C SER A 8 -11.89 -63.77 -14.50
N SER A 9 -12.44 -63.98 -15.70
CA SER A 9 -11.88 -63.50 -16.96
C SER A 9 -12.01 -61.98 -17.09
N ARG A 10 -10.90 -61.24 -16.98
CA ARG A 10 -10.89 -59.79 -17.26
C ARG A 10 -11.08 -59.53 -18.76
N PRO A 11 -11.94 -58.59 -19.18
CA PRO A 11 -12.23 -58.35 -20.58
C PRO A 11 -11.01 -57.82 -21.36
N ARG A 12 -10.63 -58.56 -22.40
CA ARG A 12 -9.41 -58.33 -23.22
C ARG A 12 -9.39 -57.01 -24.04
N TRP A 13 -10.47 -56.23 -24.03
CA TRP A 13 -10.56 -54.99 -24.83
C TRP A 13 -10.01 -53.74 -24.11
N ILE A 14 -9.90 -53.75 -22.77
CA ILE A 14 -9.42 -52.59 -21.99
C ILE A 14 -8.04 -52.07 -22.46
N PRO A 15 -7.01 -52.93 -22.73
CA PRO A 15 -5.72 -52.46 -23.24
C PRO A 15 -5.81 -51.79 -24.61
N ALA A 16 -6.69 -52.28 -25.49
CA ALA A 16 -6.86 -51.73 -26.84
C ALA A 16 -7.51 -50.33 -26.80
N THR A 17 -8.49 -50.11 -25.93
CA THR A 17 -9.12 -48.78 -25.74
C THR A 17 -8.16 -47.75 -25.14
N LEU A 18 -7.24 -48.16 -24.25
CA LEU A 18 -6.21 -47.27 -23.69
C LEU A 18 -5.15 -46.87 -24.73
N LEU A 19 -4.71 -47.80 -25.59
CA LEU A 19 -3.81 -47.50 -26.70
C LEU A 19 -4.47 -46.57 -27.74
N ALA A 20 -5.74 -46.79 -28.05
CA ALA A 20 -6.49 -45.96 -29.00
C ALA A 20 -6.64 -44.51 -28.50
N THR A 21 -7.00 -44.29 -27.23
CA THR A 21 -7.17 -42.93 -26.68
C THR A 21 -5.84 -42.19 -26.52
N GLY A 22 -4.77 -42.86 -26.08
CA GLY A 22 -3.44 -42.26 -26.02
C GLY A 22 -2.89 -41.84 -27.38
N THR A 23 -3.16 -42.62 -28.42
CA THR A 23 -2.76 -42.28 -29.79
C THR A 23 -3.55 -41.08 -30.34
N LEU A 24 -4.85 -40.99 -30.04
CA LEU A 24 -5.67 -39.85 -30.50
C LEU A 24 -5.24 -38.52 -29.87
N LEU A 25 -4.94 -38.53 -28.56
CA LEU A 25 -4.52 -37.36 -27.79
C LEU A 25 -3.16 -36.80 -28.22
N THR A 26 -2.25 -37.65 -28.67
CA THR A 26 -0.91 -37.24 -29.15
C THR A 26 -0.90 -36.76 -30.60
N VAL A 27 -1.74 -37.34 -31.47
CA VAL A 27 -1.78 -37.02 -32.90
C VAL A 27 -2.63 -35.77 -33.20
N ALA A 28 -3.71 -35.51 -32.47
CA ALA A 28 -4.59 -34.37 -32.75
C ALA A 28 -3.90 -32.98 -32.67
N PRO A 29 -3.04 -32.67 -31.67
CA PRO A 29 -2.30 -31.41 -31.62
C PRO A 29 -1.30 -31.26 -32.78
N LEU A 30 -0.65 -32.34 -33.20
CA LEU A 30 0.28 -32.36 -34.34
C LEU A 30 -0.44 -32.06 -35.66
N ILE A 31 -1.62 -32.65 -35.90
CA ILE A 31 -2.44 -32.34 -37.08
C ILE A 31 -2.91 -30.88 -37.07
N TYR A 32 -3.29 -30.35 -35.90
CA TYR A 32 -3.70 -28.95 -35.75
C TYR A 32 -2.55 -27.99 -36.06
N LEU A 33 -1.35 -28.23 -35.51
CA LEU A 33 -0.15 -27.45 -35.79
C LEU A 33 0.29 -27.55 -37.26
N TRP A 34 0.17 -28.72 -37.89
CA TRP A 34 0.49 -28.92 -39.30
C TRP A 34 -0.47 -28.16 -40.23
N ARG A 35 -1.78 -28.14 -39.92
CA ARG A 35 -2.77 -27.31 -40.62
C ARG A 35 -2.51 -25.81 -40.40
N ALA A 36 -2.22 -25.39 -39.18
CA ALA A 36 -1.90 -23.99 -38.86
C ALA A 36 -0.60 -23.47 -39.51
N LYS A 37 0.35 -24.35 -39.85
CA LYS A 37 1.55 -23.99 -40.63
C LYS A 37 1.25 -23.80 -42.12
N ARG A 38 0.32 -24.56 -42.71
CA ARG A 38 -0.05 -24.40 -44.14
C ARG A 38 -0.78 -23.09 -44.44
N THR A 39 -1.51 -22.51 -43.48
CA THR A 39 -2.19 -21.22 -43.66
C THR A 39 -1.29 -19.99 -43.42
N LYS A 40 -0.04 -20.18 -42.98
CA LYS A 40 0.94 -19.09 -42.71
C LYS A 40 2.17 -19.12 -43.61
N ALA A 41 2.21 -19.99 -44.62
CA ALA A 41 3.35 -20.19 -45.51
C ALA A 41 3.24 -19.43 -46.86
N VAL A 42 2.51 -18.31 -46.89
CA VAL A 42 2.49 -17.36 -48.00
C VAL A 42 2.86 -15.99 -47.44
N SER A 43 3.84 -15.33 -48.09
CA SER A 43 4.45 -14.07 -47.67
C SER A 43 5.28 -14.12 -46.38
N LEU A 44 6.58 -14.41 -46.53
CA LEU A 44 7.68 -13.60 -46.00
C LEU A 44 9.01 -14.22 -46.48
N ASN A 45 9.64 -13.59 -47.48
CA ASN A 45 11.03 -13.85 -47.83
C ASN A 45 11.70 -12.52 -48.19
N THR A 46 12.94 -12.37 -47.71
CA THR A 46 13.92 -11.34 -48.10
C THR A 46 13.68 -9.90 -47.60
N ALA A 47 14.46 -9.50 -46.58
CA ALA A 47 14.82 -8.12 -46.31
C ALA A 47 16.31 -8.04 -45.95
N ALA A 48 17.01 -7.03 -46.48
CA ALA A 48 18.46 -6.84 -46.37
C ALA A 48 18.83 -5.86 -45.22
N PRO A 49 20.08 -5.87 -44.70
CA PRO A 49 20.48 -5.03 -43.56
C PRO A 49 20.60 -3.52 -43.89
N PRO A 50 20.43 -2.63 -42.90
CA PRO A 50 20.35 -1.18 -43.11
C PRO A 50 21.73 -0.48 -43.27
N PRO A 51 21.80 0.66 -43.97
CA PRO A 51 23.03 1.41 -44.20
C PRO A 51 23.40 2.35 -43.03
N ARG A 52 24.71 2.55 -42.82
CA ARG A 52 25.26 3.51 -41.84
C ARG A 52 25.17 4.95 -42.36
N ARG A 53 24.84 5.92 -41.50
CA ARG A 53 24.99 7.36 -41.78
C ARG A 53 26.32 7.90 -41.26
N LEU A 54 27.01 8.66 -42.10
CA LEU A 54 28.17 9.49 -41.75
C LEU A 54 27.71 10.80 -41.08
N GLY A 55 28.54 11.36 -40.21
CA GLY A 55 28.28 12.62 -39.49
C GLY A 55 28.81 13.87 -40.21
N SER A 56 28.55 15.04 -39.61
CA SER A 56 29.21 16.32 -39.95
C SER A 56 29.44 17.14 -38.67
N LEU A 57 30.51 17.92 -38.67
CA LEU A 57 31.13 18.63 -37.52
C LEU A 57 30.96 20.17 -37.61
N ALA A 58 31.43 20.87 -36.56
CA ALA A 58 31.67 22.33 -36.43
C ALA A 58 30.41 23.22 -36.30
N ASN A 59 30.36 24.37 -35.60
CA ASN A 59 31.30 25.16 -34.76
C ASN A 59 30.46 26.21 -33.94
N ALA A 60 30.89 26.97 -32.92
CA ALA A 60 32.13 27.07 -32.10
C ALA A 60 31.83 27.80 -30.75
N LEU A 61 32.85 28.01 -29.91
CA LEU A 61 32.88 28.86 -28.68
C LEU A 61 33.03 30.37 -28.99
N PRO A 62 32.75 31.29 -28.05
CA PRO A 62 33.82 31.80 -27.17
C PRO A 62 33.45 32.04 -25.70
N SER A 63 34.48 32.17 -24.86
CA SER A 63 34.44 32.32 -23.39
C SER A 63 34.65 33.77 -22.93
N ARG A 64 34.13 34.15 -21.75
CA ARG A 64 34.60 35.33 -20.99
C ARG A 64 34.27 35.22 -19.50
N ALA A 65 35.22 35.63 -18.64
CA ALA A 65 35.12 35.65 -17.18
C ALA A 65 35.26 37.12 -16.62
N PRO A 66 35.51 37.38 -15.33
CA PRO A 66 34.47 37.88 -14.40
C PRO A 66 34.77 39.27 -13.80
N SER A 67 33.82 39.84 -13.04
CA SER A 67 34.06 41.08 -12.27
C SER A 67 33.24 41.21 -10.97
N SER A 68 33.94 41.12 -9.84
CA SER A 68 33.80 41.91 -8.59
C SER A 68 32.53 42.72 -8.27
N GLY A 69 31.95 42.42 -7.10
CA GLY A 69 31.92 43.37 -5.97
C GLY A 69 30.62 44.15 -5.66
N SER A 70 30.12 44.02 -4.42
CA SER A 70 29.88 45.13 -3.47
C SER A 70 29.30 44.62 -2.13
N ALA A 71 29.56 45.33 -1.04
CA ALA A 71 29.16 44.96 0.32
C ALA A 71 28.16 45.96 0.95
N SER A 72 27.36 45.49 1.90
CA SER A 72 26.59 46.29 2.88
C SER A 72 26.24 45.36 4.07
N THR A 73 26.76 45.51 5.29
CA THR A 73 26.60 46.57 6.32
C THR A 73 25.43 46.30 7.31
N ILE A 74 25.76 45.62 8.45
CA ILE A 74 25.45 45.96 9.88
C ILE A 74 23.95 46.10 10.32
N PRO A 75 23.52 45.82 11.59
CA PRO A 75 24.24 45.42 12.82
C PRO A 75 23.76 44.13 13.53
N GLN A 76 24.56 43.68 14.50
CA GLN A 76 24.13 42.84 15.63
C GLN A 76 23.52 43.70 16.75
N THR A 77 22.63 43.13 17.56
CA THR A 77 22.27 43.65 18.90
C THR A 77 22.40 42.57 19.96
N THR A 78 23.08 42.89 21.06
CA THR A 78 23.36 42.01 22.20
C THR A 78 22.31 42.10 23.31
N ASP A 79 22.51 41.27 24.35
CA ASP A 79 21.92 41.30 25.69
C ASP A 79 20.48 40.79 25.87
N LYS A 80 20.36 39.64 26.56
CA LYS A 80 20.10 39.64 28.02
C LYS A 80 20.23 38.25 28.66
N ASP A 81 21.21 38.10 29.54
CA ASP A 81 21.11 37.17 30.68
C ASP A 81 20.08 37.68 31.71
N THR A 82 19.59 36.80 32.59
CA THR A 82 19.45 36.99 34.07
C THR A 82 18.38 36.06 34.69
N LEU A 83 18.83 35.05 35.44
CA LEU A 83 18.21 34.40 36.63
C LEU A 83 16.76 33.85 36.53
N LEU A 84 16.47 32.61 36.96
CA LEU A 84 16.58 32.16 38.36
C LEU A 84 16.61 30.62 38.49
N SER A 85 16.94 30.13 39.69
CA SER A 85 17.21 28.72 39.98
C SER A 85 16.47 28.20 41.22
N ARG A 86 16.38 26.87 41.33
CA ARG A 86 16.04 26.06 42.52
C ARG A 86 14.58 26.06 42.98
N PHE A 87 14.04 24.85 43.17
CA PHE A 87 13.80 24.33 44.51
C PHE A 87 14.11 22.83 44.58
N ALA A 88 14.81 22.42 45.64
CA ALA A 88 14.95 21.04 46.07
C ALA A 88 14.68 21.04 47.58
N VAL A 89 13.92 20.06 48.07
CA VAL A 89 13.59 19.90 49.49
C VAL A 89 13.88 18.47 49.90
N VAL A 90 14.49 18.32 51.07
CA VAL A 90 15.00 17.07 51.65
C VAL A 90 14.39 16.91 53.04
N SER A 91 14.42 15.68 53.57
CA SER A 91 14.38 15.29 54.99
C SER A 91 13.07 14.62 55.47
N PRO A 92 13.04 13.94 56.63
CA PRO A 92 13.59 12.58 56.74
C PRO A 92 12.68 11.64 57.59
N TRP A 93 13.07 10.36 57.75
CA TRP A 93 13.10 9.66 59.06
C TRP A 93 13.69 8.24 58.92
N SER A 94 14.30 7.77 60.01
CA SER A 94 14.82 6.41 60.20
C SER A 94 13.84 5.59 61.05
N ASP A 95 13.93 4.25 60.97
CA ASP A 95 14.32 3.42 62.12
C ASP A 95 14.35 1.91 61.82
N ASN A 96 15.11 1.18 62.64
CA ASN A 96 15.35 -0.26 62.54
C ASN A 96 14.14 -1.12 62.96
N ALA A 97 13.96 -2.27 62.32
CA ALA A 97 13.26 -3.41 62.94
C ALA A 97 13.78 -4.78 62.44
N THR A 98 13.88 -5.72 63.37
CA THR A 98 14.49 -7.06 63.25
C THR A 98 13.62 -8.06 62.48
N ILE A 99 14.25 -8.96 61.69
CA ILE A 99 13.58 -10.09 61.01
C ILE A 99 13.54 -11.34 61.91
N PRO A 100 12.37 -11.99 62.09
CA PRO A 100 12.28 -13.38 62.52
C PRO A 100 12.12 -14.35 61.32
N SER A 101 12.75 -15.51 61.43
CA SER A 101 12.68 -16.62 60.46
C SER A 101 11.36 -17.40 60.57
N GLY A 102 10.84 -17.95 59.47
CA GLY A 102 9.79 -18.98 59.55
C GLY A 102 9.01 -19.35 58.29
N SER A 103 9.14 -20.63 57.91
CA SER A 103 8.16 -21.48 57.17
C SER A 103 7.93 -21.30 55.65
N GLN A 104 7.96 -22.45 54.95
CA GLN A 104 7.56 -22.63 53.55
C GLN A 104 6.06 -22.95 53.43
N PRO A 105 5.37 -22.46 52.38
CA PRO A 105 4.17 -23.09 51.83
C PRO A 105 4.47 -23.91 50.55
N PRO A 106 3.55 -24.78 50.09
CA PRO A 106 3.91 -25.96 49.29
C PRO A 106 4.04 -25.72 47.78
N ARG A 107 4.83 -26.58 47.13
CA ARG A 107 4.87 -26.72 45.67
C ARG A 107 3.52 -27.23 45.15
N TYR A 108 2.72 -26.36 44.55
CA TYR A 108 1.66 -26.79 43.63
C TYR A 108 2.21 -26.83 42.20
N SER A 109 2.47 -28.04 41.71
CA SER A 109 2.74 -28.28 40.30
C SER A 109 1.40 -28.38 39.58
N SER A 110 1.10 -27.42 38.71
CA SER A 110 -0.13 -27.38 37.92
C SER A 110 0.23 -27.32 36.44
N SER A 111 0.56 -28.49 35.88
CA SER A 111 0.78 -28.66 34.44
C SER A 111 -0.57 -28.76 33.72
N TYR A 112 -1.17 -27.62 33.36
CA TYR A 112 -2.27 -27.60 32.39
C TYR A 112 -1.74 -27.34 30.98
N SER A 113 -1.58 -28.42 30.23
CA SER A 113 -1.52 -28.37 28.77
C SER A 113 -2.92 -28.06 28.22
N VAL A 114 -3.28 -26.78 28.15
CA VAL A 114 -4.53 -26.35 27.51
C VAL A 114 -4.37 -26.47 25.99
N SER A 115 -4.93 -27.54 25.43
CA SER A 115 -5.19 -27.62 24.00
C SER A 115 -6.24 -26.56 23.65
N SER A 116 -5.92 -25.69 22.68
CA SER A 116 -6.79 -24.59 22.27
C SER A 116 -8.02 -25.13 21.52
N ALA A 117 -9.12 -25.32 22.26
CA ALA A 117 -10.44 -25.49 21.68
C ALA A 117 -10.96 -24.12 21.21
N TRP A 118 -10.60 -23.73 19.98
CA TRP A 118 -11.40 -22.77 19.24
C TRP A 118 -12.70 -23.47 18.85
N LYS A 119 -13.82 -22.86 19.23
CA LYS A 119 -15.14 -23.30 18.80
C LYS A 119 -15.77 -22.14 18.05
N ASP A 120 -15.69 -22.22 16.74
CA ASP A 120 -16.36 -21.29 15.84
C ASP A 120 -17.84 -21.66 15.78
N ASP A 121 -18.73 -20.80 16.29
CA ASP A 121 -20.18 -21.02 16.26
C ASP A 121 -20.84 -20.49 14.95
N ASP A 122 -20.08 -20.50 13.84
CA ASP A 122 -20.53 -20.16 12.47
C ASP A 122 -20.32 -21.33 11.46
N ASP A 123 -20.19 -22.57 11.99
CA ASP A 123 -20.22 -23.81 11.19
C ASP A 123 -21.68 -24.31 11.04
N ASP A 124 -22.30 -24.03 9.88
CA ASP A 124 -23.54 -24.69 9.44
C ASP A 124 -23.28 -26.20 9.26
N ASP A 125 -23.95 -27.01 10.11
CA ASP A 125 -23.87 -28.46 10.23
C ASP A 125 -23.93 -29.24 8.88
N TRP A 126 -22.76 -29.66 8.38
CA TRP A 126 -22.64 -30.66 7.30
C TRP A 126 -22.72 -32.11 7.83
N GLY A 127 -23.46 -32.34 8.91
CA GLY A 127 -23.79 -33.63 9.52
C GLY A 127 -24.66 -34.53 8.64
N VAL A 128 -24.16 -34.87 7.45
CA VAL A 128 -24.55 -36.08 6.74
C VAL A 128 -24.24 -37.25 7.67
N ARG A 129 -25.26 -37.76 8.36
CA ARG A 129 -25.17 -39.04 9.07
C ARG A 129 -24.57 -40.04 8.08
N PRO A 130 -23.46 -40.73 8.41
CA PRO A 130 -22.92 -41.73 7.52
C PRO A 130 -23.99 -42.79 7.28
N GLY A 131 -24.47 -42.85 6.04
CA GLY A 131 -25.17 -44.04 5.55
C GLY A 131 -24.26 -45.25 5.69
N PRO A 132 -24.81 -46.47 5.69
CA PRO A 132 -24.01 -47.68 5.82
C PRO A 132 -22.89 -47.66 4.77
N VAL A 133 -21.64 -47.64 5.25
CA VAL A 133 -20.44 -47.66 4.42
C VAL A 133 -20.49 -48.92 3.57
N ASP A 134 -20.50 -48.78 2.24
CA ASP A 134 -20.38 -49.93 1.35
C ASP A 134 -18.99 -50.54 1.55
N PRO A 135 -18.87 -51.79 2.06
CA PRO A 135 -17.59 -52.39 2.38
C PRO A 135 -16.71 -52.67 1.14
N ASN A 136 -17.19 -52.36 -0.07
CA ASN A 136 -16.47 -52.55 -1.32
C ASN A 136 -15.85 -51.26 -1.90
N ASP A 137 -16.05 -50.08 -1.29
CA ASP A 137 -15.56 -48.82 -1.85
C ASP A 137 -14.04 -48.63 -1.61
N ASN A 138 -13.24 -49.29 -2.45
CA ASN A 138 -11.78 -49.29 -2.44
C ASN A 138 -11.17 -47.97 -2.95
N PHE A 139 -11.65 -46.82 -2.47
CA PHE A 139 -11.11 -45.52 -2.84
C PHE A 139 -9.76 -45.23 -2.15
N ASN A 140 -8.67 -45.71 -2.76
CA ASN A 140 -7.32 -45.40 -2.31
C ASN A 140 -6.89 -43.98 -2.76
N GLY A 141 -7.31 -42.96 -2.00
CA GLY A 141 -7.04 -41.55 -2.31
C GLY A 141 -5.55 -41.23 -2.53
N THR A 142 -4.65 -41.90 -1.80
CA THR A 142 -3.19 -41.84 -1.96
C THR A 142 -2.69 -42.22 -3.35
N LEU A 143 -3.36 -43.16 -4.02
CA LEU A 143 -2.99 -43.58 -5.38
C LEU A 143 -3.39 -42.51 -6.41
N TYR A 144 -4.57 -41.91 -6.23
CA TYR A 144 -5.08 -40.85 -7.11
C TYR A 144 -4.30 -39.54 -6.97
N THR A 145 -3.88 -39.15 -5.77
CA THR A 145 -3.04 -37.95 -5.58
C THR A 145 -1.66 -38.13 -6.20
N LEU A 146 -1.04 -39.31 -6.05
CA LEU A 146 0.23 -39.64 -6.70
C LEU A 146 0.12 -39.60 -8.23
N GLN A 147 -0.98 -40.15 -8.79
CA GLN A 147 -1.24 -40.13 -10.23
C GLN A 147 -1.45 -38.71 -10.77
N ALA A 148 -2.22 -37.87 -10.06
CA ALA A 148 -2.46 -36.48 -10.44
C ALA A 148 -1.18 -35.64 -10.40
N PHE A 149 -0.36 -35.80 -9.34
CA PHE A 149 0.93 -35.12 -9.22
C PHE A 149 1.89 -35.53 -10.35
N GLY A 150 2.05 -36.84 -10.59
CA GLY A 150 2.90 -37.35 -11.66
C GLY A 150 2.49 -36.86 -13.06
N ALA A 151 1.18 -36.78 -13.33
CA ALA A 151 0.67 -36.22 -14.59
C ALA A 151 0.98 -34.72 -14.72
N ALA A 152 0.81 -33.93 -13.65
CA ALA A 152 1.12 -32.50 -13.66
C ALA A 152 2.62 -32.24 -13.88
N THR A 153 3.51 -32.98 -13.21
CA THR A 153 4.96 -32.89 -13.42
C THR A 153 5.32 -33.18 -14.88
N LEU A 154 4.78 -34.25 -15.47
CA LEU A 154 5.03 -34.61 -16.87
C LEU A 154 4.62 -33.50 -17.85
N ILE A 155 3.48 -32.86 -17.63
CA ILE A 155 3.01 -31.73 -18.46
C ILE A 155 3.96 -30.53 -18.35
N VAL A 156 4.36 -30.14 -17.15
CA VAL A 156 5.27 -29.01 -16.94
C VAL A 156 6.66 -29.29 -17.54
N THR A 157 7.20 -30.50 -17.35
CA THR A 157 8.48 -30.91 -17.95
C THR A 157 8.41 -30.92 -19.48
N ALA A 158 7.32 -31.44 -20.07
CA ALA A 158 7.13 -31.45 -21.53
C ALA A 158 7.02 -30.04 -22.11
N LEU A 159 6.31 -29.13 -21.44
CA LEU A 159 6.21 -27.73 -21.84
C LEU A 159 7.54 -26.98 -21.71
N GLY A 160 8.31 -27.22 -20.64
CA GLY A 160 9.64 -26.63 -20.45
C GLY A 160 10.62 -27.06 -21.54
N ILE A 161 10.76 -28.36 -21.76
CA ILE A 161 11.65 -28.91 -22.81
C ILE A 161 11.18 -28.46 -24.20
N GLY A 162 9.88 -28.52 -24.49
CA GLY A 162 9.31 -28.09 -25.77
C GLY A 162 9.48 -26.59 -26.03
N GLY A 163 9.37 -25.76 -25.00
CA GLY A 163 9.59 -24.31 -25.08
C GLY A 163 11.05 -23.96 -25.40
N VAL A 164 11.99 -24.54 -24.66
CA VAL A 164 13.44 -24.35 -24.89
C VAL A 164 13.83 -24.84 -26.29
N TRP A 165 13.41 -26.04 -26.69
CA TRP A 165 13.72 -26.59 -28.01
C TRP A 165 13.08 -25.79 -29.15
N GLY A 166 11.87 -25.25 -28.93
CA GLY A 166 11.20 -24.33 -29.85
C GLY A 166 11.98 -23.01 -30.04
N LEU A 167 12.49 -22.43 -28.95
CA LEU A 167 13.32 -21.22 -28.97
C LEU A 167 14.68 -21.43 -29.66
N VAL A 168 15.37 -22.53 -29.33
CA VAL A 168 16.65 -22.92 -29.95
C VAL A 168 16.49 -23.08 -31.48
N ARG A 169 15.39 -23.72 -31.91
CA ARG A 169 15.09 -23.87 -33.34
C ARG A 169 14.62 -22.59 -34.02
N TYR A 170 13.90 -21.71 -33.31
CA TYR A 170 13.46 -20.42 -33.84
C TYR A 170 14.61 -19.43 -34.05
N LEU A 171 15.62 -19.48 -33.18
CA LEU A 171 16.81 -18.62 -33.26
C LEU A 171 17.94 -19.21 -34.13
N GLU A 172 17.72 -20.37 -34.76
CA GLU A 172 18.71 -21.12 -35.56
C GLU A 172 20.06 -21.26 -34.82
N VAL A 173 20.04 -21.96 -33.70
CA VAL A 173 21.20 -22.12 -32.81
C VAL A 173 21.51 -23.58 -32.56
N ASP A 174 22.74 -24.00 -32.85
CA ASP A 174 23.15 -25.41 -32.69
C ASP A 174 23.72 -25.73 -31.30
N ASN A 175 24.04 -24.73 -30.47
CA ASN A 175 24.59 -24.92 -29.13
C ASN A 175 24.11 -23.86 -28.11
N MET A 176 24.15 -24.20 -26.82
CA MET A 176 23.61 -23.32 -25.76
C MET A 176 24.43 -22.02 -25.55
N HIS A 177 25.68 -22.00 -25.99
CA HIS A 177 26.57 -20.85 -25.86
C HIS A 177 26.20 -19.75 -26.88
N ASP A 178 25.98 -20.13 -28.13
CA ASP A 178 25.45 -19.26 -29.18
C ASP A 178 24.01 -18.80 -28.88
N PHE A 179 23.22 -19.59 -28.15
CA PHE A 179 21.88 -19.17 -27.70
C PHE A 179 22.00 -18.00 -26.74
N GLY A 180 22.87 -18.11 -25.73
CA GLY A 180 23.18 -17.01 -24.82
C GLY A 180 23.72 -15.77 -25.55
N HIS A 181 24.57 -15.97 -26.57
CA HIS A 181 25.10 -14.87 -27.36
C HIS A 181 24.03 -14.19 -28.23
N LYS A 182 23.21 -14.94 -28.98
CA LYS A 182 22.11 -14.38 -29.78
C LYS A 182 21.03 -13.75 -28.91
N MET A 183 20.64 -14.36 -27.80
CA MET A 183 19.70 -13.75 -26.84
C MET A 183 20.23 -12.43 -26.28
N ARG A 184 21.53 -12.36 -25.93
CA ARG A 184 22.15 -11.12 -25.46
C ARG A 184 22.11 -10.04 -26.56
N LEU A 185 22.39 -10.38 -27.82
CA LEU A 185 22.26 -9.44 -28.94
C LEU A 185 20.80 -8.99 -29.18
N GLU A 186 19.85 -9.92 -29.20
CA GLU A 186 18.42 -9.61 -29.44
C GLU A 186 17.82 -8.76 -28.31
N VAL A 187 18.22 -9.00 -27.05
CA VAL A 187 17.85 -8.16 -25.90
C VAL A 187 18.50 -6.78 -26.00
N MET A 188 19.74 -6.68 -26.49
CA MET A 188 20.40 -5.39 -26.70
C MET A 188 19.76 -4.56 -27.82
N ASP A 189 19.26 -5.22 -28.87
CA ASP A 189 18.59 -4.58 -30.01
C ASP A 189 17.14 -4.18 -29.68
N ARG A 190 16.34 -5.10 -29.13
CA ARG A 190 14.91 -4.86 -28.83
C ARG A 190 14.63 -4.24 -27.47
N MET A 191 15.55 -4.31 -26.51
CA MET A 191 15.37 -3.81 -25.13
C MET A 191 16.59 -2.98 -24.66
N PRO A 192 16.95 -1.90 -25.38
CA PRO A 192 18.17 -1.13 -25.12
C PRO A 192 18.26 -0.56 -23.69
N PHE A 193 17.13 -0.27 -23.05
CA PHE A 193 17.06 0.17 -21.65
C PHE A 193 17.55 -0.91 -20.66
N LEU A 194 17.16 -2.18 -20.87
CA LEU A 194 17.60 -3.30 -20.03
C LEU A 194 19.10 -3.56 -20.20
N ALA A 195 19.58 -3.48 -21.44
CA ALA A 195 20.99 -3.63 -21.78
C ALA A 195 21.88 -2.52 -21.18
N ALA A 196 21.41 -1.26 -21.18
CA ALA A 196 22.11 -0.17 -20.52
C ALA A 196 22.26 -0.42 -19.02
N ARG A 197 21.19 -0.88 -18.35
CA ARG A 197 21.20 -1.21 -16.92
C ARG A 197 22.14 -2.38 -16.59
N MET A 198 22.18 -3.42 -17.43
CA MET A 198 23.12 -4.55 -17.26
C MET A 198 24.60 -4.15 -17.46
N ARG A 199 24.90 -3.28 -18.43
CA ARG A 199 26.27 -2.77 -18.63
C ARG A 199 26.77 -1.94 -17.46
N ASN A 200 25.91 -1.07 -16.90
CA ASN A 200 26.27 -0.26 -15.75
C ASN A 200 26.59 -1.12 -14.52
N ALA A 201 25.82 -2.20 -14.29
CA ALA A 201 26.08 -3.14 -13.20
C ALA A 201 27.42 -3.89 -13.34
N LEU A 202 27.86 -4.23 -14.57
CA LEU A 202 29.15 -4.91 -14.81
C LEU A 202 30.35 -3.96 -14.72
N ASN A 203 30.20 -2.70 -15.12
CA ASN A 203 31.29 -1.71 -15.03
C ASN A 203 31.65 -1.38 -13.58
N LEU A 204 30.73 -1.54 -12.62
CA LEU A 204 30.97 -1.40 -11.18
C LEU A 204 31.90 -2.48 -10.61
N SER A 205 32.06 -3.64 -11.26
CA SER A 205 32.80 -4.79 -10.68
C SER A 205 34.23 -4.98 -11.18
N THR A 206 34.75 -4.13 -12.07
CA THR A 206 35.95 -4.45 -12.88
C THR A 206 37.18 -3.57 -12.58
N ASN A 207 37.07 -2.58 -11.68
CA ASN A 207 38.13 -1.59 -11.42
C ASN A 207 38.81 -1.68 -10.04
N GLU A 208 38.66 -2.78 -9.30
CA GLU A 208 39.42 -2.98 -8.05
C GLU A 208 40.83 -3.54 -8.31
N SER A 209 41.83 -2.66 -8.24
CA SER A 209 43.23 -3.05 -8.25
C SER A 209 43.63 -3.66 -6.90
N LYS A 210 44.09 -4.90 -6.94
CA LYS A 210 44.42 -5.74 -5.78
C LYS A 210 45.65 -5.22 -5.01
N THR A 211 45.41 -4.35 -4.02
CA THR A 211 46.41 -3.93 -3.02
C THR A 211 46.19 -4.72 -1.73
N GLU A 212 47.25 -5.12 -1.03
CA GLU A 212 47.10 -5.84 0.25
C GLU A 212 46.38 -4.97 1.30
N PRO A 213 45.42 -5.53 2.06
CA PRO A 213 44.62 -4.76 2.99
C PRO A 213 45.47 -4.28 4.16
N LYS A 214 45.74 -2.98 4.19
CA LYS A 214 46.32 -2.30 5.34
C LYS A 214 45.28 -2.33 6.49
N PRO A 215 45.67 -2.62 7.75
CA PRO A 215 44.72 -2.69 8.86
C PRO A 215 43.94 -1.38 9.01
N TRP A 216 42.63 -1.50 9.13
CA TRP A 216 41.72 -0.35 9.20
C TRP A 216 41.98 0.50 10.45
N SER A 217 41.99 1.81 10.27
CA SER A 217 42.24 2.82 11.29
C SER A 217 41.30 3.99 11.05
N TYR A 218 40.72 4.54 12.12
CA TYR A 218 39.79 5.66 12.04
C TYR A 218 40.45 6.89 11.37
N ASP A 219 41.65 7.27 11.82
CA ASP A 219 42.39 8.43 11.29
C ASP A 219 42.67 8.25 9.79
N GLU A 220 43.06 7.05 9.37
CA GLU A 220 43.29 6.77 7.94
C GLU A 220 42.00 6.72 7.12
N SER A 221 40.87 6.31 7.71
CA SER A 221 39.56 6.37 7.04
C SER A 221 39.12 7.81 6.82
N GLN A 222 39.36 8.70 7.78
CA GLN A 222 39.06 10.13 7.66
C GLN A 222 39.91 10.80 6.58
N ASP A 223 41.21 10.48 6.50
CA ASP A 223 42.09 10.96 5.44
C ASP A 223 41.63 10.47 4.05
N ARG A 224 41.28 9.19 3.91
CA ARG A 224 40.77 8.62 2.64
C ARG A 224 39.44 9.25 2.20
N LEU A 225 38.55 9.53 3.15
CA LEU A 225 37.30 10.22 2.87
C LEU A 225 37.54 11.68 2.45
N SER A 226 38.41 12.42 3.15
CA SER A 226 38.76 13.79 2.76
C SER A 226 39.36 13.84 1.35
N ASP A 227 40.32 12.95 1.06
CA ASP A 227 40.95 12.83 -0.26
C ASP A 227 39.95 12.47 -1.38
N ALA A 228 38.96 11.61 -1.09
CA ALA A 228 37.87 11.30 -2.02
C ALA A 228 36.96 12.52 -2.29
N PHE A 229 36.67 13.31 -1.25
CA PHE A 229 35.91 14.56 -1.38
C PHE A 229 36.68 15.61 -2.19
N ASP A 230 37.96 15.82 -1.91
CA ASP A 230 38.79 16.80 -2.60
C ASP A 230 39.01 16.45 -4.08
N LYS A 231 39.01 15.15 -4.44
CA LYS A 231 39.19 14.67 -5.82
C LYS A 231 37.91 14.57 -6.64
N GLY A 232 36.75 14.26 -6.02
CA GLY A 232 35.50 13.97 -6.75
C GLY A 232 34.21 14.51 -6.09
N GLY A 233 34.36 15.41 -5.12
CA GLY A 233 33.26 16.02 -4.38
C GLY A 233 32.39 15.03 -3.61
N VAL A 234 31.18 15.47 -3.28
CA VAL A 234 30.18 14.70 -2.51
C VAL A 234 29.95 13.30 -3.08
N SER A 235 29.99 13.13 -4.41
CA SER A 235 29.70 11.85 -5.06
C SER A 235 30.80 10.79 -4.86
N ALA A 236 32.07 11.19 -4.92
CA ALA A 236 33.19 10.30 -4.65
C ALA A 236 33.34 10.03 -3.15
N TRP A 237 33.14 11.05 -2.30
CA TRP A 237 33.07 10.90 -0.85
C TRP A 237 32.00 9.88 -0.42
N ALA A 238 30.77 9.98 -0.94
CA ALA A 238 29.70 9.05 -0.61
C ALA A 238 30.00 7.60 -1.05
N THR A 239 30.70 7.44 -2.18
CA THR A 239 31.13 6.11 -2.66
C THR A 239 32.21 5.51 -1.77
N ALA A 240 33.21 6.31 -1.37
CA ALA A 240 34.25 5.89 -0.43
C ALA A 240 33.68 5.61 0.98
N PHE A 241 32.68 6.38 1.42
CA PHE A 241 32.02 6.18 2.72
C PHE A 241 31.35 4.81 2.82
N VAL A 242 30.67 4.33 1.77
CA VAL A 242 30.09 2.98 1.74
C VAL A 242 31.20 1.92 1.84
N GLN A 243 32.34 2.10 1.14
CA GLN A 243 33.47 1.17 1.22
C GLN A 243 34.19 1.17 2.58
N GLU A 244 34.23 2.29 3.30
CA GLU A 244 34.77 2.34 4.68
C GLU A 244 33.80 1.70 5.68
N HIS A 245 32.49 1.91 5.51
CA HIS A 245 31.45 1.31 6.35
C HIS A 245 31.42 -0.22 6.27
N ASP A 246 31.66 -0.80 5.09
CA ASP A 246 31.70 -2.26 4.93
C ASP A 246 32.93 -2.90 5.62
N HIS A 247 34.00 -2.14 5.89
CA HIS A 247 35.19 -2.63 6.58
C HIS A 247 35.06 -2.66 8.12
N THR A 248 34.27 -1.77 8.73
CA THR A 248 34.12 -1.73 10.20
C THR A 248 33.37 -2.96 10.74
N HIS A 249 32.38 -3.46 9.99
CA HIS A 249 31.58 -4.63 10.37
C HIS A 249 32.36 -5.96 10.49
N ILE A 250 33.61 -6.02 10.03
CA ILE A 250 34.44 -7.24 10.09
C ILE A 250 35.20 -7.35 11.42
N LEU A 251 35.30 -6.28 12.22
CA LEU A 251 36.15 -6.22 13.43
C LEU A 251 35.38 -6.30 14.76
N GLU A 252 34.05 -6.22 14.77
CA GLU A 252 33.23 -6.20 16.00
C GLU A 252 32.79 -7.59 16.52
N SER A 253 33.20 -8.69 15.88
CA SER A 253 32.81 -10.05 16.28
C SER A 253 33.83 -10.75 17.20
N ASP A 254 33.93 -10.35 18.47
CA ASP A 254 34.56 -11.19 19.52
C ASP A 254 33.92 -10.98 20.92
N PRO A 255 33.25 -11.99 21.53
CA PRO A 255 32.40 -11.77 22.71
C PRO A 255 32.94 -12.36 24.02
N PHE A 256 33.55 -11.55 24.91
CA PHE A 256 33.84 -11.96 26.30
C PHE A 256 34.04 -10.79 27.29
N VAL A 257 33.00 -10.42 28.07
CA VAL A 257 33.03 -10.05 29.52
C VAL A 257 31.62 -10.27 30.09
N THR A 258 31.49 -10.73 31.34
CA THR A 258 30.23 -11.23 31.91
C THR A 258 29.80 -10.60 33.26
N TRP A 259 28.50 -10.30 33.38
CA TRP A 259 27.69 -10.08 34.62
C TRP A 259 28.01 -8.84 35.52
N PRO A 260 27.08 -8.36 36.39
CA PRO A 260 25.71 -8.86 36.66
C PRO A 260 24.53 -7.84 36.63
N ASP A 261 23.32 -8.38 36.44
CA ASP A 261 22.04 -7.72 36.75
C ASP A 261 21.76 -7.61 38.26
N LEU A 262 20.98 -6.59 38.68
CA LEU A 262 19.62 -6.77 39.24
C LEU A 262 18.99 -5.48 39.83
N VAL A 263 17.66 -5.54 40.00
CA VAL A 263 16.77 -4.69 40.84
C VAL A 263 16.23 -3.39 40.20
N TRP A 264 15.11 -3.49 39.47
CA TRP A 264 14.05 -2.47 39.39
C TRP A 264 12.67 -3.06 39.03
N THR A 265 12.04 -3.79 39.95
CA THR A 265 10.58 -4.07 39.93
C THR A 265 10.10 -4.51 41.32
N ASN A 266 9.40 -3.62 42.04
CA ASN A 266 8.33 -3.93 43.02
C ASN A 266 7.88 -2.66 43.78
N LEU A 267 7.17 -1.78 43.06
CA LEU A 267 6.31 -0.77 43.66
C LEU A 267 5.02 -0.73 42.83
N VAL A 268 3.88 -0.40 43.46
CA VAL A 268 2.51 -0.48 42.90
C VAL A 268 1.94 -1.90 42.79
N MET A 269 1.63 -2.52 43.95
CA MET A 269 0.63 -3.59 44.07
C MET A 269 0.18 -3.77 45.54
N ARG A 270 -0.18 -2.68 46.25
CA ARG A 270 -0.72 -2.80 47.63
C ARG A 270 -1.65 -1.68 48.12
N THR A 271 -2.62 -1.29 47.29
CA THR A 271 -3.85 -0.62 47.74
C THR A 271 -4.97 -1.05 46.80
N MET A 272 -5.92 -1.87 47.29
CA MET A 272 -7.27 -2.19 46.78
C MET A 272 -7.71 -3.55 47.37
N SER A 273 -7.97 -3.55 48.69
CA SER A 273 -8.91 -4.48 49.32
C SER A 273 -9.90 -3.61 50.10
N ASP A 274 -11.13 -4.09 50.23
CA ASP A 274 -12.22 -3.48 51.00
C ASP A 274 -12.87 -2.25 50.34
N SER A 275 -13.63 -2.50 49.27
CA SER A 275 -14.92 -1.84 48.97
C SER A 275 -15.52 -2.39 47.67
N GLN A 276 -16.37 -3.42 47.76
CA GLN A 276 -17.15 -3.90 46.62
C GLN A 276 -18.61 -3.45 46.77
N PRO A 277 -19.03 -2.33 46.14
CA PRO A 277 -20.46 -2.03 46.04
C PRO A 277 -21.11 -3.04 45.08
N GLN A 278 -22.37 -3.39 45.36
CA GLN A 278 -23.15 -4.22 44.45
C GLN A 278 -23.38 -3.44 43.16
N GLN A 279 -22.76 -3.86 42.05
CA GLN A 279 -23.16 -3.40 40.73
C GLN A 279 -24.50 -4.05 40.38
N GLU A 280 -25.57 -3.28 40.48
CA GLU A 280 -26.83 -3.61 39.83
C GLU A 280 -26.56 -3.71 38.33
N THR A 281 -26.97 -4.84 37.74
CA THR A 281 -26.83 -5.09 36.30
C THR A 281 -27.94 -4.38 35.54
N GLU A 282 -27.91 -3.04 35.57
CA GLU A 282 -28.62 -2.24 34.58
C GLU A 282 -28.07 -2.63 33.21
N THR A 283 -28.90 -3.27 32.38
CA THR A 283 -28.65 -3.45 30.96
C THR A 283 -28.61 -2.07 30.31
N SER A 284 -27.41 -1.48 30.23
CA SER A 284 -27.22 -0.15 29.67
C SER A 284 -27.68 -0.15 28.21
N GLN A 285 -28.75 0.61 27.94
CA GLN A 285 -29.13 0.87 26.56
C GLN A 285 -28.00 1.67 25.90
N PRO A 286 -27.58 1.32 24.67
CA PRO A 286 -26.49 2.02 23.99
C PRO A 286 -26.85 3.50 23.81
N SER A 287 -25.90 4.40 24.09
CA SER A 287 -26.12 5.83 23.95
C SER A 287 -26.54 6.18 22.52
N PRO A 288 -27.53 7.08 22.30
CA PRO A 288 -27.91 7.45 20.95
C PRO A 288 -26.71 8.06 20.20
N PRO A 289 -26.46 7.65 18.94
CA PRO A 289 -25.31 8.12 18.18
C PRO A 289 -25.42 9.62 17.93
N ILE A 290 -24.28 10.31 17.95
CA ILE A 290 -24.23 11.72 17.53
C ILE A 290 -24.30 11.81 16.00
N GLN A 291 -24.78 12.94 15.51
CA GLN A 291 -24.71 13.29 14.10
C GLN A 291 -23.56 14.28 13.87
N PHE A 292 -22.55 13.87 13.11
CA PHE A 292 -21.43 14.73 12.73
C PHE A 292 -21.55 15.12 11.25
N ILE A 293 -21.75 16.41 10.98
CA ILE A 293 -22.00 16.96 9.66
C ILE A 293 -20.75 17.70 9.18
N ILE A 294 -20.14 17.18 8.13
CA ILE A 294 -18.99 17.81 7.48
C ILE A 294 -19.52 18.58 6.27
N SER A 295 -19.46 19.90 6.33
CA SER A 295 -19.93 20.77 5.23
C SER A 295 -18.79 21.56 4.61
N GLY A 296 -18.92 21.81 3.30
CA GLY A 296 -17.96 22.63 2.58
C GLY A 296 -18.63 23.43 1.47
N HIS A 297 -18.85 24.72 1.74
CA HIS A 297 -19.28 25.65 0.70
C HIS A 297 -18.19 25.72 -0.37
N THR A 298 -18.48 25.49 -1.65
CA THR A 298 -17.61 26.05 -2.69
C THR A 298 -17.93 27.52 -2.82
N ALA A 299 -16.93 28.37 -2.61
CA ALA A 299 -17.10 29.78 -2.96
C ALA A 299 -17.10 29.87 -4.49
N GLN A 300 -18.26 30.12 -5.10
CA GLN A 300 -18.27 30.58 -6.48
C GLN A 300 -17.44 31.85 -6.55
N VAL A 301 -16.32 31.78 -7.27
CA VAL A 301 -15.58 32.97 -7.65
C VAL A 301 -16.43 33.64 -8.71
N ALA A 302 -17.25 34.61 -8.32
CA ALA A 302 -18.05 35.42 -9.23
C ALA A 302 -17.13 36.16 -10.19
N SER A 303 -16.80 35.52 -11.32
CA SER A 303 -15.86 36.02 -12.33
C SER A 303 -16.48 37.07 -13.24
N HIS A 304 -17.60 37.68 -12.82
CA HIS A 304 -18.30 38.74 -13.56
C HIS A 304 -17.69 40.12 -13.28
N TRP A 305 -16.37 40.24 -13.51
CA TRP A 305 -15.72 41.53 -13.69
C TRP A 305 -15.93 41.99 -15.13
N GLN A 306 -17.06 42.66 -15.40
CA GLN A 306 -17.23 43.45 -16.63
C GLN A 306 -16.44 44.76 -16.48
N PRO A 307 -15.46 45.07 -17.35
CA PRO A 307 -14.57 46.22 -17.12
C PRO A 307 -15.20 47.61 -17.29
N ASP A 308 -16.28 47.74 -18.06
CA ASP A 308 -16.74 49.04 -18.61
C ASP A 308 -18.25 49.34 -18.39
N GLY A 309 -18.87 48.77 -17.35
CA GLY A 309 -20.26 49.06 -16.98
C GLY A 309 -20.36 50.06 -15.83
N ASP A 310 -21.15 51.13 -16.00
CA ASP A 310 -21.44 52.09 -14.92
C ASP A 310 -21.95 51.37 -13.66
N PRO A 311 -21.51 51.78 -12.44
CA PRO A 311 -21.90 51.12 -11.21
C PRO A 311 -23.40 51.30 -10.95
N CYS A 312 -24.19 50.26 -11.23
CA CYS A 312 -25.56 50.19 -10.76
C CYS A 312 -25.60 50.31 -9.23
N PRO A 313 -26.62 50.96 -8.65
CA PRO A 313 -26.81 50.96 -7.20
C PRO A 313 -26.90 49.52 -6.71
N PHE A 314 -25.94 49.12 -5.88
CA PHE A 314 -25.94 47.81 -5.24
C PHE A 314 -27.08 47.80 -4.23
N ASP A 315 -28.16 47.06 -4.51
CA ASP A 315 -29.24 46.85 -3.56
C ASP A 315 -28.76 45.83 -2.51
N PRO A 316 -28.51 46.22 -1.25
CA PRO A 316 -27.86 45.35 -0.27
C PRO A 316 -28.81 44.31 0.33
N GLU A 317 -30.08 44.26 -0.11
CA GLU A 317 -31.12 43.37 0.43
C GLU A 317 -31.44 42.14 -0.44
N ASP A 318 -30.95 42.04 -1.70
CA ASP A 318 -31.09 40.83 -2.54
C ASP A 318 -29.81 39.98 -2.55
N THR A 319 -29.12 39.88 -1.42
CA THR A 319 -28.28 38.71 -1.15
C THR A 319 -29.20 37.53 -0.86
N ARG A 320 -29.77 36.94 -1.91
CA ARG A 320 -30.24 35.56 -1.83
C ARG A 320 -29.10 34.72 -1.28
N ASP A 321 -29.39 33.94 -0.23
CA ASP A 321 -28.44 32.98 0.29
C ASP A 321 -28.16 31.95 -0.82
N ASP A 322 -27.03 32.12 -1.53
CA ASP A 322 -26.50 31.19 -2.55
C ASP A 322 -25.99 29.89 -1.86
N ASP A 323 -26.92 29.18 -1.20
CA ASP A 323 -26.69 27.95 -0.43
C ASP A 323 -26.51 26.71 -1.33
N ASP A 324 -26.77 26.82 -2.63
CA ASP A 324 -26.97 25.69 -3.55
C ASP A 324 -25.71 24.84 -3.83
N ASP A 325 -24.50 25.40 -3.71
CA ASP A 325 -23.23 24.68 -3.97
C ASP A 325 -22.53 24.14 -2.70
N ASN A 326 -23.30 23.80 -1.66
CA ASN A 326 -22.75 23.30 -0.40
C ASN A 326 -22.91 21.78 -0.25
N PHE A 327 -21.83 21.01 -0.42
CA PHE A 327 -21.88 19.58 -0.08
C PHE A 327 -21.91 19.38 1.44
N SER A 328 -22.62 18.33 1.86
CA SER A 328 -22.79 17.97 3.27
C SER A 328 -22.69 16.45 3.41
N LEU A 329 -21.82 15.98 4.30
CA LEU A 329 -21.66 14.56 4.63
C LEU A 329 -22.05 14.34 6.08
N ARG A 330 -23.09 13.54 6.33
CA ARG A 330 -23.54 13.22 7.69
C ARG A 330 -23.01 11.85 8.10
N LEU A 331 -22.28 11.84 9.20
CA LEU A 331 -21.79 10.63 9.87
C LEU A 331 -22.64 10.38 11.12
N HIS A 332 -23.07 9.14 11.32
CA HIS A 332 -23.70 8.69 12.56
C HIS A 332 -22.68 7.90 13.37
N ILE A 333 -22.18 8.51 14.44
CA ILE A 333 -21.07 7.97 15.23
C ILE A 333 -21.59 7.67 16.65
N PRO A 334 -21.52 6.42 17.13
CA PRO A 334 -21.83 6.11 18.52
C PRO A 334 -20.91 6.89 19.47
N LEU A 335 -21.50 7.66 20.40
CA LEU A 335 -20.73 8.49 21.33
C LEU A 335 -19.78 7.66 22.19
N ASP A 336 -20.22 6.46 22.58
CA ASP A 336 -19.43 5.53 23.36
C ASP A 336 -18.18 5.07 22.59
N ILE A 337 -18.23 4.95 21.26
CA ILE A 337 -17.02 4.66 20.47
C ILE A 337 -16.05 5.85 20.55
N ILE A 338 -16.50 7.09 20.35
CA ILE A 338 -15.63 8.27 20.43
C ILE A 338 -14.92 8.36 21.78
N ARG A 339 -15.65 8.21 22.88
CA ARG A 339 -15.10 8.23 24.26
C ARG A 339 -14.09 7.09 24.53
N ASN A 340 -14.21 5.98 23.83
CA ASN A 340 -13.26 4.86 23.90
C ASN A 340 -12.03 5.06 23.01
N LEU A 341 -12.09 5.91 21.98
CA LEU A 341 -10.99 6.18 21.04
C LEU A 341 -10.19 7.44 21.40
N CYS A 342 -10.78 8.41 22.09
CA CYS A 342 -10.15 9.67 22.49
C CYS A 342 -10.69 10.17 23.83
N LEU A 343 -9.80 10.61 24.70
CA LEU A 343 -10.12 11.28 25.97
C LEU A 343 -10.69 12.70 25.76
N LYS A 344 -10.58 13.25 24.55
CA LYS A 344 -11.11 14.57 24.15
C LYS A 344 -12.08 14.43 22.97
N PRO A 345 -13.37 14.17 23.22
CA PRO A 345 -14.34 13.87 22.15
C PRO A 345 -14.52 15.00 21.11
N ALA A 346 -14.58 16.27 21.51
CA ALA A 346 -14.69 17.39 20.56
C ALA A 346 -13.44 17.54 19.68
N LYS A 347 -12.23 17.47 20.28
CA LYS A 347 -10.95 17.44 19.56
C LYS A 347 -10.85 16.27 18.59
N PHE A 348 -11.40 15.11 18.93
CA PHE A 348 -11.47 13.95 18.02
C PHE A 348 -12.34 14.21 16.80
N LEU A 349 -13.50 14.89 16.95
CA LEU A 349 -14.30 15.31 15.79
C LEU A 349 -13.52 16.30 14.89
N ARG A 350 -12.69 17.17 15.48
CA ARG A 350 -11.81 18.07 14.71
C ARG A 350 -10.75 17.29 13.92
N PHE A 351 -10.18 16.24 14.51
CA PHE A 351 -9.26 15.32 13.82
C PHE A 351 -9.97 14.57 12.69
N LEU A 352 -11.17 14.05 12.94
CA LEU A 352 -11.95 13.30 11.96
C LEU A 352 -12.30 14.13 10.71
N GLY A 353 -12.71 15.39 10.91
CA GLY A 353 -12.94 16.32 9.81
C GLY A 353 -11.67 16.63 9.02
N TYR A 354 -10.52 16.74 9.69
CA TYR A 354 -9.21 16.90 9.05
C TYR A 354 -8.77 15.67 8.24
N CYS A 355 -9.03 14.45 8.72
CA CYS A 355 -8.78 13.21 7.98
C CYS A 355 -9.65 13.10 6.73
N ILE A 356 -10.92 13.53 6.80
CA ILE A 356 -11.87 13.41 5.68
C ILE A 356 -11.66 14.50 4.62
N LEU A 357 -11.43 15.75 5.03
CA LEU A 357 -11.31 16.90 4.10
C LEU A 357 -9.87 17.21 3.65
N GLY A 358 -8.86 16.72 4.36
CA GLY A 358 -7.45 17.05 4.09
C GLY A 358 -7.01 18.41 4.66
N LEU A 359 -7.88 19.10 5.41
CA LEU A 359 -7.66 20.48 5.90
C LEU A 359 -8.01 20.61 7.38
N LEU A 360 -7.23 21.42 8.11
CA LEU A 360 -7.60 21.86 9.46
C LEU A 360 -8.86 22.74 9.41
N GLY A 361 -9.74 22.61 10.39
CA GLY A 361 -10.98 23.37 10.51
C GLY A 361 -11.49 23.39 11.95
N VAL A 362 -12.72 23.85 12.15
CA VAL A 362 -13.34 23.99 13.48
C VAL A 362 -14.62 23.17 13.59
N VAL A 363 -14.85 22.55 14.74
CA VAL A 363 -16.12 21.92 15.10
C VAL A 363 -17.04 22.99 15.72
N LYS A 364 -18.36 22.84 15.56
CA LYS A 364 -19.38 23.70 16.17
C LYS A 364 -20.59 22.87 16.61
N SER A 365 -21.27 23.26 17.67
CA SER A 365 -22.56 22.66 18.09
C SER A 365 -23.75 23.13 17.26
N SER A 366 -23.60 24.19 16.45
CA SER A 366 -24.60 24.64 15.48
C SER A 366 -23.94 25.33 14.29
N LEU A 367 -24.63 25.36 13.15
CA LEU A 367 -24.09 25.86 11.87
C LEU A 367 -23.50 27.30 11.96
N HIS A 368 -24.15 28.16 12.74
CA HIS A 368 -23.77 29.55 12.98
C HIS A 368 -23.17 29.79 14.39
N GLY A 369 -23.06 28.77 15.22
CA GLY A 369 -22.54 28.88 16.59
C GLY A 369 -21.05 29.26 16.66
N PRO A 370 -20.52 29.54 17.87
CA PRO A 370 -19.08 29.66 18.07
C PRO A 370 -18.37 28.33 17.74
N PRO A 371 -17.06 28.35 17.48
CA PRO A 371 -16.22 27.15 17.56
C PRO A 371 -16.44 26.45 18.91
N LEU A 372 -16.61 25.12 18.85
CA LEU A 372 -16.61 24.26 20.03
C LEU A 372 -15.17 24.18 20.56
N ASP A 373 -15.01 24.22 21.88
CA ASP A 373 -13.71 24.03 22.51
C ASP A 373 -13.23 22.58 22.32
N ASP A 374 -11.91 22.36 22.18
CA ASP A 374 -11.34 21.03 22.00
C ASP A 374 -11.53 20.14 23.24
N ASP A 375 -11.60 20.75 24.44
CA ASP A 375 -11.84 20.07 25.72
C ASP A 375 -13.35 19.91 26.03
N ALA A 376 -14.25 20.29 25.11
CA ALA A 376 -15.68 20.15 25.32
C ALA A 376 -16.16 18.69 25.27
N GLU A 377 -17.06 18.35 26.21
CA GLU A 377 -17.83 17.11 26.16
C GLU A 377 -18.85 17.13 25.01
N LEU A 378 -19.20 15.92 24.54
CA LEU A 378 -20.24 15.74 23.52
C LEU A 378 -21.51 15.17 24.15
N GLU A 379 -22.65 15.70 23.71
CA GLU A 379 -23.98 15.28 24.13
C GLU A 379 -24.50 14.17 23.22
N ALA A 380 -25.11 13.12 23.80
CA ALA A 380 -25.62 11.99 23.04
C ALA A 380 -26.82 12.41 22.17
N GLY A 381 -26.84 11.97 20.91
CA GLY A 381 -27.85 12.40 19.92
C GLY A 381 -27.72 13.84 19.40
N ALA A 382 -26.77 14.64 19.88
CA ALA A 382 -26.56 16.00 19.40
C ALA A 382 -25.94 16.04 17.99
N THR A 383 -26.11 17.18 17.31
CA THR A 383 -25.59 17.43 15.97
C THR A 383 -24.41 18.40 16.01
N TYR A 384 -23.28 18.00 15.45
CA TYR A 384 -22.05 18.78 15.39
C TYR A 384 -21.66 19.06 13.94
N TYR A 385 -21.11 20.25 13.68
CA TYR A 385 -20.77 20.73 12.35
C TYR A 385 -19.26 20.95 12.23
N PHE A 386 -18.58 20.26 11.33
CA PHE A 386 -17.22 20.63 10.94
C PHE A 386 -17.27 21.70 9.87
N ARG A 387 -16.65 22.85 10.13
CA ARG A 387 -16.55 23.97 9.20
C ARG A 387 -15.09 24.20 8.85
N ARG A 388 -14.78 24.05 7.56
CA ARG A 388 -13.48 24.42 6.98
C ARG A 388 -13.23 25.95 7.08
N PRO A 389 -11.97 26.40 7.13
CA PRO A 389 -11.61 27.81 7.01
C PRO A 389 -12.12 28.39 5.68
N ARG A 390 -12.44 29.68 5.65
CA ARG A 390 -12.81 30.38 4.41
C ARG A 390 -11.60 30.38 3.47
N GLY A 391 -11.75 29.80 2.29
CA GLY A 391 -10.69 29.68 1.30
C GLY A 391 -11.13 28.94 0.04
N LYS A 392 -10.33 29.04 -1.02
CA LYS A 392 -10.54 28.41 -2.33
C LYS A 392 -10.49 26.89 -2.22
N PHE A 393 -11.67 26.27 -2.21
CA PHE A 393 -11.86 24.83 -2.34
C PHE A 393 -12.77 24.65 -3.54
N HIS A 394 -12.34 23.84 -4.51
CA HIS A 394 -12.98 23.77 -5.82
C HIS A 394 -13.31 22.31 -6.13
N LEU A 395 -14.54 21.89 -5.79
CA LEU A 395 -15.10 20.60 -6.23
C LEU A 395 -15.10 20.47 -7.76
N GLY A 396 -15.27 21.57 -8.49
CA GLY A 396 -15.19 21.58 -9.96
C GLY A 396 -13.82 21.18 -10.52
N ALA A 397 -12.75 21.20 -9.71
CA ALA A 397 -11.43 20.70 -10.11
C ALA A 397 -11.26 19.18 -9.88
N ILE A 398 -12.30 18.45 -9.49
CA ILE A 398 -12.23 17.01 -9.25
C ILE A 398 -11.90 16.25 -10.54
N ILE A 399 -10.73 15.62 -10.54
CA ILE A 399 -10.31 14.64 -11.56
C ILE A 399 -11.31 13.47 -11.57
N ASP A 400 -11.69 13.01 -12.76
CA ASP A 400 -12.45 11.76 -12.86
C ASP A 400 -11.55 10.58 -12.44
N LEU A 401 -11.79 10.08 -11.23
CA LEU A 401 -11.19 8.89 -10.62
C LEU A 401 -11.14 7.67 -11.56
N ILE A 402 -12.02 7.58 -12.56
CA ILE A 402 -12.00 6.52 -13.57
C ILE A 402 -10.69 6.52 -14.35
N LEU A 403 -10.08 7.69 -14.59
CA LEU A 403 -8.78 7.84 -15.24
C LEU A 403 -7.64 7.23 -14.40
N LEU A 404 -7.77 7.28 -13.07
CA LEU A 404 -6.81 6.69 -12.12
C LEU A 404 -7.05 5.19 -11.88
N LYS A 405 -8.22 4.65 -12.22
CA LYS A 405 -8.55 3.21 -12.12
C LYS A 405 -8.01 2.40 -13.31
N ARG A 406 -6.71 2.53 -13.57
CA ARG A 406 -6.01 1.63 -14.51
C ARG A 406 -5.73 0.30 -13.79
N PRO A 407 -6.02 -0.88 -14.39
CA PRO A 407 -5.72 -2.16 -13.77
C PRO A 407 -4.20 -2.41 -13.76
N SER A 408 -3.55 -1.94 -12.69
CA SER A 408 -2.14 -2.16 -12.44
C SER A 408 -1.87 -3.65 -12.26
N SER A 409 -1.28 -4.28 -13.29
CA SER A 409 -0.72 -5.63 -13.22
C SER A 409 0.64 -5.60 -12.48
N ALA A 410 0.68 -4.91 -11.34
CA ALA A 410 1.86 -4.81 -10.51
C ALA A 410 2.12 -6.17 -9.88
N SER A 411 3.24 -6.80 -10.26
CA SER A 411 3.75 -7.96 -9.54
C SER A 411 4.06 -7.53 -8.12
N SER A 412 3.57 -8.28 -7.12
CA SER A 412 4.05 -8.15 -5.75
C SER A 412 5.59 -8.22 -5.76
N SER A 413 6.21 -7.18 -5.21
CA SER A 413 7.66 -7.03 -5.16
C SER A 413 8.17 -7.36 -3.74
N SER A 414 9.48 -7.58 -3.60
CA SER A 414 10.09 -8.25 -2.44
C SER A 414 10.32 -7.35 -1.21
N VAL A 415 9.39 -6.46 -0.88
CA VAL A 415 9.49 -5.45 0.19
C VAL A 415 9.66 -6.07 1.60
N CYS A 416 9.23 -7.33 1.74
CA CYS A 416 9.10 -8.04 3.01
C CYS A 416 10.33 -7.89 3.93
N GLY A 417 11.55 -8.09 3.42
CA GLY A 417 12.77 -8.07 4.25
C GLY A 417 13.09 -6.74 4.95
N SER A 418 12.78 -5.59 4.34
CA SER A 418 12.98 -4.30 5.01
C SER A 418 11.93 -4.06 6.10
N ILE A 419 10.70 -4.53 5.89
CA ILE A 419 9.62 -4.38 6.87
C ILE A 419 9.82 -5.35 8.04
N GLU A 420 10.25 -6.58 7.80
CA GLU A 420 10.59 -7.56 8.85
C GLU A 420 11.68 -7.06 9.80
N ASN A 421 12.65 -6.27 9.30
CA ASN A 421 13.70 -5.67 10.14
C ASN A 421 13.17 -4.59 11.09
N ARG A 422 12.20 -3.77 10.65
CA ARG A 422 11.56 -2.73 11.48
C ARG A 422 10.47 -3.32 12.39
N ASP A 423 9.74 -4.29 11.87
CA ASP A 423 8.55 -4.90 12.45
C ASP A 423 8.73 -6.45 12.55
N PRO A 424 9.58 -6.97 13.44
CA PRO A 424 9.90 -8.41 13.52
C PRO A 424 8.74 -9.30 14.04
N PHE A 425 7.52 -8.78 14.09
CA PHE A 425 6.26 -9.42 14.43
C PHE A 425 5.08 -8.46 14.21
N CYS A 426 3.85 -8.92 14.44
CA CYS A 426 2.66 -8.06 14.45
C CYS A 426 2.80 -6.94 15.50
N ILE A 427 2.95 -5.70 15.02
CA ILE A 427 3.30 -4.54 15.86
C ILE A 427 2.27 -4.27 16.98
N PHE A 428 1.00 -4.67 16.80
CA PHE A 428 -0.10 -4.47 17.77
C PHE A 428 -0.44 -5.69 18.65
N SER A 429 0.23 -6.84 18.46
CA SER A 429 -0.07 -8.04 19.28
C SER A 429 1.13 -8.86 19.73
N GLY A 430 2.34 -8.60 19.21
CA GLY A 430 3.53 -9.43 19.48
C GLY A 430 3.49 -10.84 18.84
N SER A 431 2.46 -11.15 18.05
CA SER A 431 2.32 -12.41 17.31
C SER A 431 3.48 -12.59 16.33
N GLY A 432 4.16 -13.75 16.35
CA GLY A 432 5.37 -13.97 15.54
C GLY A 432 5.13 -13.99 14.02
N LEU A 433 6.20 -13.74 13.25
CA LEU A 433 6.19 -13.61 11.79
C LEU A 433 5.36 -14.66 11.03
N TYR A 434 5.38 -15.93 11.47
CA TYR A 434 4.62 -17.03 10.85
C TYR A 434 3.10 -16.82 10.76
N THR A 435 2.53 -15.91 11.55
CA THR A 435 1.10 -15.55 11.53
C THR A 435 0.85 -14.12 11.05
N CYS A 436 1.90 -13.46 10.55
CA CYS A 436 1.88 -12.07 10.15
C CYS A 436 1.91 -11.90 8.63
N GLU A 437 1.27 -10.84 8.16
CA GLU A 437 1.17 -10.43 6.77
C GLU A 437 1.47 -8.94 6.67
N THR A 438 2.12 -8.52 5.58
CA THR A 438 2.45 -7.12 5.35
C THR A 438 1.21 -6.36 4.87
N ALA A 439 0.58 -5.61 5.77
CA ALA A 439 -0.51 -4.71 5.41
C ALA A 439 0.05 -3.44 4.76
N HIS A 440 -0.51 -3.05 3.62
CA HIS A 440 -0.19 -1.79 2.95
C HIS A 440 -1.28 -0.76 3.24
N ILE A 441 -0.90 0.46 3.61
CA ILE A 441 -1.81 1.56 3.95
C ILE A 441 -2.57 2.01 2.70
N ILE A 442 -1.83 2.20 1.60
CA ILE A 442 -2.34 2.33 0.23
C ILE A 442 -2.00 1.04 -0.53
N PRO A 443 -2.99 0.24 -0.96
CA PRO A 443 -2.74 -1.05 -1.62
C PRO A 443 -2.19 -0.88 -3.05
N PHE A 444 -1.45 -1.88 -3.54
CA PHE A 444 -0.84 -1.92 -4.88
C PHE A 444 -1.79 -1.58 -6.03
N SER A 445 -3.05 -2.00 -5.95
CA SER A 445 -4.10 -1.69 -6.92
C SER A 445 -4.39 -0.18 -7.06
N LYS A 446 -3.81 0.63 -6.17
CA LYS A 446 -3.96 2.09 -6.08
C LYS A 446 -2.63 2.83 -6.06
N ALA A 447 -1.57 2.27 -6.65
CA ALA A 447 -0.27 2.94 -6.76
C ALA A 447 -0.34 4.37 -7.32
N LEU A 448 -1.27 4.65 -8.25
CA LEU A 448 -1.50 6.00 -8.79
C LEU A 448 -2.15 6.97 -7.80
N PHE A 449 -2.86 6.47 -6.78
CA PHE A 449 -3.46 7.32 -5.74
C PHE A 449 -2.38 7.82 -4.77
N LEU A 450 -1.32 7.04 -4.52
CA LEU A 450 -0.28 7.38 -3.55
C LEU A 450 0.38 8.74 -3.85
N ASP A 451 0.85 8.91 -5.09
CA ASP A 451 1.48 10.17 -5.55
C ASP A 451 0.51 11.36 -5.46
N CYS A 452 -0.76 11.16 -5.86
CA CYS A 452 -1.80 12.19 -5.70
C CYS A 452 -2.03 12.57 -4.22
N ILE A 453 -2.18 11.58 -3.34
CA ILE A 453 -2.37 11.76 -1.89
C ILE A 453 -1.19 12.57 -1.30
N ILE A 454 0.04 12.19 -1.65
CA ILE A 454 1.27 12.89 -1.24
C ILE A 454 1.25 14.35 -1.72
N ARG A 455 1.03 14.60 -3.01
CA ARG A 455 1.01 15.96 -3.58
C ARG A 455 -0.08 16.84 -2.95
N THR A 456 -1.23 16.28 -2.56
CA THR A 456 -2.34 17.02 -1.90
C THR A 456 -2.12 17.33 -0.42
N ARG A 457 -0.96 17.03 0.19
CA ARG A 457 -0.70 17.31 1.61
C ARG A 457 0.53 18.19 1.81
N LEU A 458 0.39 19.46 1.45
CA LEU A 458 1.43 20.49 1.57
C LEU A 458 1.80 20.89 3.01
N SER A 459 1.16 20.31 4.04
CA SER A 459 1.31 20.72 5.44
C SER A 459 1.90 19.64 6.37
N SER A 460 2.43 18.54 5.83
CA SER A 460 3.14 17.55 6.64
C SER A 460 4.56 18.00 6.97
N THR A 461 5.02 17.65 8.18
CA THR A 461 6.45 17.66 8.52
C THR A 461 7.21 16.49 7.89
N GLU A 462 6.49 15.46 7.41
CA GLU A 462 7.04 14.27 6.77
C GLU A 462 7.37 14.53 5.29
N SER A 463 8.58 14.18 4.86
CA SER A 463 9.01 14.30 3.45
C SER A 463 8.72 13.01 2.68
N LEU A 464 7.67 13.03 1.86
CA LEU A 464 7.22 11.86 1.07
C LEU A 464 7.61 11.94 -0.42
N ALA A 465 8.45 12.90 -0.79
CA ALA A 465 8.89 13.08 -2.17
C ALA A 465 9.58 11.83 -2.71
N GLY A 466 9.09 11.28 -3.82
CA GLY A 466 9.65 10.08 -4.45
C GLY A 466 9.31 8.76 -3.75
N MET A 467 8.38 8.74 -2.78
CA MET A 467 7.90 7.51 -2.16
C MET A 467 7.35 6.52 -3.20
N ALA A 468 7.86 5.29 -3.18
CA ALA A 468 7.32 4.18 -3.98
C ALA A 468 6.12 3.53 -3.27
N ILE A 469 5.29 2.80 -4.02
CA ILE A 469 4.22 1.96 -3.43
C ILE A 469 4.77 0.90 -2.47
N ASP A 470 6.01 0.50 -2.73
CA ASP A 470 6.85 -0.47 -2.01
C ASP A 470 7.68 0.18 -0.85
N ASP A 471 7.48 1.45 -0.54
CA ASP A 471 8.20 2.13 0.55
C ASP A 471 7.77 1.59 1.92
N VAL A 472 8.72 1.39 2.84
CA VAL A 472 8.45 0.89 4.20
C VAL A 472 7.44 1.76 4.96
N ARG A 473 7.33 3.05 4.63
CA ARG A 473 6.37 3.98 5.24
C ARG A 473 4.94 3.75 4.76
N ASN A 474 4.72 3.07 3.64
CA ASN A 474 3.39 2.68 3.15
C ASN A 474 2.92 1.32 3.71
N ALA A 475 3.68 0.64 4.57
CA ALA A 475 3.31 -0.70 5.03
C ALA A 475 3.77 -1.02 6.46
N PHE A 476 3.21 -2.08 7.05
CA PHE A 476 3.61 -2.60 8.36
C PHE A 476 3.27 -4.09 8.54
N MET A 477 3.96 -4.78 9.45
CA MET A 477 3.60 -6.17 9.83
C MET A 477 2.45 -6.20 10.83
N VAL A 478 1.42 -6.97 10.49
CA VAL A 478 0.30 -7.30 11.39
C VAL A 478 -0.11 -8.76 11.24
N SER A 479 -0.76 -9.32 12.26
CA SER A 479 -1.33 -10.66 12.16
C SER A 479 -2.47 -10.68 11.14
N ALA A 480 -2.71 -11.84 10.49
CA ALA A 480 -3.73 -11.97 9.45
C ALA A 480 -5.14 -11.52 9.87
N SER A 481 -5.48 -11.58 11.17
CA SER A 481 -6.73 -11.05 11.72
C SER A 481 -6.76 -9.51 11.74
N TYR A 482 -5.68 -8.86 12.18
CA TYR A 482 -5.53 -7.40 12.15
C TYR A 482 -5.47 -6.88 10.71
N HIS A 483 -4.76 -7.56 9.81
CA HIS A 483 -4.71 -7.24 8.38
C HIS A 483 -6.12 -7.26 7.77
N ARG A 484 -6.88 -8.34 7.97
CA ARG A 484 -8.27 -8.48 7.50
C ARG A 484 -9.19 -7.38 8.07
N SER A 485 -9.01 -6.99 9.33
CA SER A 485 -9.80 -5.93 9.96
C SER A 485 -9.44 -4.53 9.44
N PHE A 486 -8.16 -4.29 9.13
CA PHE A 486 -7.67 -3.05 8.52
C PHE A 486 -8.14 -2.91 7.05
N ASP A 487 -8.06 -3.99 6.27
CA ASP A 487 -8.59 -4.05 4.90
C ASP A 487 -10.08 -3.78 4.87
N ASN A 488 -10.85 -4.47 5.72
CA ASN A 488 -12.29 -4.26 5.89
C ASN A 488 -12.65 -2.95 6.60
N LYS A 489 -11.68 -2.08 6.94
CA LYS A 489 -11.90 -0.80 7.62
C LYS A 489 -12.69 -0.93 8.94
N ALA A 490 -12.60 -2.07 9.61
CA ALA A 490 -13.07 -2.27 10.99
C ALA A 490 -12.04 -1.71 11.99
N LEU A 491 -10.76 -1.83 11.61
CA LEU A 491 -9.62 -1.24 12.29
C LEU A 491 -9.09 -0.07 11.46
N ALA A 492 -8.71 1.03 12.13
CA ALA A 492 -7.88 2.08 11.56
C ALA A 492 -6.63 2.24 12.44
N VAL A 493 -5.55 2.79 11.89
CA VAL A 493 -4.32 3.08 12.65
C VAL A 493 -4.10 4.60 12.62
N MET A 494 -3.85 5.18 13.77
CA MET A 494 -3.62 6.62 13.95
C MET A 494 -2.24 6.85 14.54
N LYS A 495 -1.53 7.87 14.04
CA LYS A 495 -0.31 8.37 14.67
C LYS A 495 -0.63 9.58 15.55
N THR A 496 0.01 9.67 16.71
CA THR A 496 0.07 10.88 17.56
C THR A 496 1.51 11.15 18.01
N PRO A 497 1.91 12.40 18.28
CA PRO A 497 1.12 13.61 18.05
C PRO A 497 0.91 13.85 16.55
N ASN A 498 -0.22 14.44 16.18
CA ASN A 498 -0.54 14.87 14.83
C ASN A 498 -0.98 16.36 14.84
N LEU A 499 -1.45 16.89 13.71
CA LEU A 499 -1.84 18.31 13.59
C LEU A 499 -3.07 18.71 14.44
N VAL A 500 -3.77 17.73 15.02
CA VAL A 500 -4.92 17.96 15.91
C VAL A 500 -4.68 17.36 17.30
N LEU A 501 -4.38 16.05 17.38
CA LEU A 501 -4.31 15.28 18.61
C LEU A 501 -2.87 15.13 19.14
N GLY A 502 -2.72 15.29 20.46
CA GLY A 502 -1.52 14.92 21.21
C GLY A 502 -1.47 13.43 21.55
N VAL A 503 -0.36 13.02 22.18
CA VAL A 503 -0.10 11.64 22.64
C VAL A 503 -1.01 11.30 23.84
N GLU A 504 -1.28 12.32 24.64
CA GLU A 504 -2.07 12.34 25.87
C GLU A 504 -3.59 12.37 25.62
N ASP A 505 -4.04 12.72 24.41
CA ASP A 505 -5.47 12.68 24.07
C ASP A 505 -5.98 11.25 23.86
N ILE A 506 -5.08 10.27 23.66
CA ILE A 506 -5.43 8.89 23.35
C ILE A 506 -5.37 8.04 24.63
N PRO A 507 -6.41 7.26 24.97
CA PRO A 507 -6.39 6.36 26.12
C PRO A 507 -5.14 5.46 26.15
N ILE A 508 -4.58 5.22 27.33
CA ILE A 508 -3.39 4.38 27.48
C ILE A 508 -3.72 2.96 27.04
N SER A 509 -2.96 2.42 26.08
CA SER A 509 -3.05 1.02 25.66
C SER A 509 -2.67 0.11 26.84
N PRO A 510 -3.35 -1.02 27.07
CA PRO A 510 -2.80 -2.05 27.94
C PRO A 510 -1.44 -2.49 27.39
N PRO A 511 -0.47 -2.82 28.25
CA PRO A 511 0.82 -3.31 27.80
C PRO A 511 0.66 -4.69 27.17
N HIS A 512 1.41 -4.95 26.10
CA HIS A 512 1.54 -6.29 25.53
C HIS A 512 1.86 -7.33 26.61
N SER A 513 1.14 -8.45 26.63
CA SER A 513 1.28 -9.48 27.67
C SER A 513 2.65 -10.18 27.67
N ARG A 514 3.42 -10.01 26.59
CA ARG A 514 4.78 -10.55 26.40
C ARG A 514 5.60 -9.56 25.55
N PRO A 515 6.18 -8.49 26.15
CA PRO A 515 7.23 -7.75 25.46
C PRO A 515 8.37 -8.70 25.10
N ARG A 516 9.02 -8.45 23.96
CA ARG A 516 10.24 -9.16 23.56
C ARG A 516 11.42 -8.20 23.63
N ASP A 517 12.59 -8.73 23.93
CA ASP A 517 13.83 -7.94 24.01
C ASP A 517 14.12 -7.24 22.67
N GLY A 518 14.60 -6.00 22.74
CA GLY A 518 14.91 -5.16 21.57
C GLY A 518 13.70 -4.49 20.90
N ILE A 519 12.52 -4.52 21.53
CA ILE A 519 11.27 -4.00 20.95
C ILE A 519 10.59 -3.04 21.92
N GLU A 520 10.32 -1.83 21.45
CA GLU A 520 9.87 -0.74 22.31
C GLU A 520 8.72 0.04 21.66
N TYR A 521 7.92 0.69 22.50
CA TYR A 521 7.02 1.75 22.04
C TYR A 521 7.87 2.99 21.73
N PRO A 522 7.62 3.75 20.65
CA PRO A 522 8.40 4.93 20.36
C PRO A 522 8.23 6.00 21.46
N SER A 523 9.33 6.65 21.86
CA SER A 523 9.37 7.52 23.06
C SER A 523 8.55 8.82 22.96
N HIS A 524 8.30 9.31 21.74
CA HIS A 524 7.69 10.62 21.49
C HIS A 524 6.51 10.57 20.50
N GLU A 525 6.14 9.37 20.06
CA GLU A 525 5.04 9.16 19.12
C GLU A 525 4.35 7.82 19.42
N ARG A 526 3.02 7.75 19.30
CA ARG A 526 2.24 6.52 19.41
C ARG A 526 1.57 6.22 18.08
N TYR A 527 1.59 4.94 17.69
CA TYR A 527 0.83 4.43 16.55
C TYR A 527 -0.25 3.51 17.13
N THR A 528 -1.47 3.99 17.21
CA THR A 528 -2.56 3.29 17.91
C THR A 528 -3.51 2.66 16.89
N ALA A 529 -3.64 1.35 16.93
CA ALA A 529 -4.69 0.60 16.25
C ALA A 529 -6.01 0.80 17.01
N GLN A 530 -7.05 1.26 16.31
CA GLN A 530 -8.34 1.67 16.87
C GLN A 530 -9.48 0.93 16.17
N TRP A 531 -10.35 0.30 16.95
CA TRP A 531 -11.53 -0.41 16.45
C TRP A 531 -12.69 0.58 16.24
N LEU A 532 -13.07 0.80 14.98
CA LEU A 532 -14.17 1.70 14.59
C LEU A 532 -15.55 1.02 14.62
N VAL A 533 -15.55 -0.30 14.88
CA VAL A 533 -16.73 -1.13 15.11
C VAL A 533 -16.63 -1.68 16.52
N TYR A 534 -17.69 -1.51 17.30
CA TYR A 534 -17.90 -2.28 18.51
C TYR A 534 -18.83 -3.45 18.18
N ASP A 535 -18.35 -4.66 18.41
CA ASP A 535 -19.15 -5.88 18.34
C ASP A 535 -19.33 -6.39 19.79
N PRO A 536 -20.47 -6.10 20.44
CA PRO A 536 -20.70 -6.46 21.83
C PRO A 536 -20.77 -7.99 22.05
N ASP A 537 -21.12 -8.74 21.01
CA ASP A 537 -21.29 -10.20 21.09
C ASP A 537 -19.97 -10.93 20.83
N SER A 538 -18.93 -10.22 20.37
CA SER A 538 -17.58 -10.77 20.26
C SER A 538 -16.96 -10.97 21.65
N ASN A 539 -17.07 -12.20 22.17
CA ASN A 539 -16.46 -12.65 23.44
C ASN A 539 -14.92 -12.44 23.53
N ASN A 540 -14.28 -12.04 22.43
CA ASN A 540 -12.91 -11.58 22.44
C ASN A 540 -12.87 -10.12 22.91
N GLU A 541 -12.53 -9.91 24.19
CA GLU A 541 -12.14 -8.61 24.76
C GLU A 541 -10.83 -8.08 24.12
N LEU A 542 -10.83 -7.87 22.81
CA LEU A 542 -9.75 -7.18 22.12
C LEU A 542 -9.70 -5.74 22.65
N PRO A 543 -8.54 -5.26 23.12
CA PRO A 543 -8.44 -3.91 23.61
C PRO A 543 -8.85 -2.91 22.52
N LYS A 544 -9.73 -1.98 22.89
CA LYS A 544 -10.35 -0.99 21.97
C LYS A 544 -9.31 -0.12 21.25
N ALA A 545 -8.16 0.05 21.90
CA ALA A 545 -6.96 0.67 21.38
C ALA A 545 -5.75 -0.22 21.72
N MET A 546 -4.86 -0.43 20.75
CA MET A 546 -3.56 -1.11 20.93
C MET A 546 -2.45 -0.25 20.34
N ASP A 547 -1.44 0.09 21.13
CA ASP A 547 -0.26 0.81 20.64
C ASP A 547 0.75 -0.14 19.98
N ALA A 548 1.34 0.28 18.87
CA ALA A 548 2.37 -0.46 18.17
C ALA A 548 3.72 -0.42 18.91
N MET A 549 4.41 -1.56 18.90
CA MET A 549 5.84 -1.64 19.23
C MET A 549 6.65 -1.91 17.97
N PHE A 550 7.86 -1.36 17.90
CA PHE A 550 8.78 -1.49 16.77
C PHE A 550 10.16 -1.96 17.26
N ASN A 551 10.99 -2.50 16.36
CA ASN A 551 12.38 -2.81 16.69
C ASN A 551 13.12 -1.53 17.10
N ALA A 552 13.58 -1.48 18.35
CA ALA A 552 14.28 -0.32 18.93
C ALA A 552 15.62 -0.04 18.25
N THR A 553 16.23 -1.06 17.64
CA THR A 553 17.48 -0.92 16.87
C THR A 553 17.27 -0.49 15.41
N SER A 554 16.03 -0.48 14.91
CA SER A 554 15.73 -0.15 13.53
C SER A 554 15.77 1.36 13.29
N THR A 555 16.66 1.78 12.39
CA THR A 555 16.73 3.16 11.86
C THR A 555 15.72 3.43 10.73
N LEU A 556 14.99 2.41 10.26
CA LEU A 556 14.00 2.55 9.19
C LEU A 556 12.80 3.40 9.62
N ASP A 557 12.35 4.27 8.72
CA ASP A 557 11.16 5.10 8.92
C ASP A 557 9.92 4.26 9.24
N LYS A 558 9.10 4.76 10.16
CA LYS A 558 7.84 4.14 10.61
C LYS A 558 6.70 4.49 9.64
N PRO A 559 5.51 3.85 9.75
CA PRO A 559 4.36 4.14 8.87
C PRO A 559 4.04 5.63 8.73
N SER A 560 3.83 6.10 7.50
CA SER A 560 3.62 7.53 7.21
C SER A 560 2.34 8.05 7.83
N GLN A 561 2.44 9.21 8.49
CA GLN A 561 1.30 9.87 9.11
C GLN A 561 0.24 10.26 8.08
N ILE A 562 0.64 10.79 6.93
CA ILE A 562 -0.31 11.23 5.89
C ILE A 562 -1.16 10.07 5.39
N LEU A 563 -0.53 8.92 5.15
CA LEU A 563 -1.21 7.75 4.62
C LEU A 563 -2.15 7.15 5.68
N LEU A 564 -1.73 7.15 6.95
CA LEU A 564 -2.58 6.78 8.09
C LEU A 564 -3.78 7.73 8.23
N ASP A 565 -3.57 9.05 8.21
CA ASP A 565 -4.63 10.06 8.26
C ASP A 565 -5.65 9.88 7.11
N TYR A 566 -5.18 9.56 5.90
CA TYR A 566 -6.02 9.24 4.74
C TYR A 566 -6.85 7.98 4.99
N ASN A 567 -6.20 6.87 5.36
CA ASN A 567 -6.84 5.58 5.60
C ASN A 567 -7.85 5.66 6.76
N TYR A 568 -7.57 6.45 7.79
CA TYR A 568 -8.47 6.72 8.91
C TYR A 568 -9.74 7.46 8.45
N GLY A 569 -9.59 8.52 7.65
CA GLY A 569 -10.73 9.26 7.07
C GLY A 569 -11.60 8.37 6.17
N VAL A 570 -10.97 7.49 5.39
CA VAL A 570 -11.65 6.46 4.59
C VAL A 570 -12.42 5.49 5.48
N ALA A 571 -11.79 4.97 6.53
CA ALA A 571 -12.39 3.98 7.41
C ALA A 571 -13.60 4.55 8.15
N ALA A 572 -13.48 5.79 8.63
CA ALA A 572 -14.56 6.53 9.25
C ALA A 572 -15.76 6.74 8.32
N LEU A 573 -15.56 7.17 7.08
CA LEU A 573 -16.66 7.29 6.11
C LEU A 573 -17.26 5.92 5.78
N ALA A 574 -16.44 4.89 5.50
CA ALA A 574 -16.94 3.54 5.23
C ALA A 574 -17.80 3.01 6.37
N ARG A 575 -17.48 3.34 7.63
CA ARG A 575 -18.23 2.89 8.80
C ARG A 575 -19.45 3.76 9.12
N TRP A 576 -19.29 5.07 9.20
CA TRP A 576 -20.28 5.96 9.82
C TRP A 576 -21.08 6.82 8.83
N LEU A 577 -20.72 6.88 7.54
CA LEU A 577 -21.49 7.65 6.54
C LEU A 577 -22.93 7.12 6.41
N VAL A 578 -23.90 8.02 6.59
CA VAL A 578 -25.34 7.77 6.42
C VAL A 578 -25.61 7.33 4.97
N LYS A 579 -26.42 6.28 4.77
CA LYS A 579 -26.60 5.64 3.45
C LYS A 579 -27.21 6.60 2.43
N GLU A 580 -28.14 7.42 2.90
CA GLU A 580 -28.87 8.44 2.12
C GLU A 580 -27.91 9.46 1.49
N ASP A 581 -26.77 9.75 2.12
CA ASP A 581 -25.80 10.75 1.65
C ASP A 581 -24.81 10.21 0.60
N THR A 582 -24.73 8.88 0.41
CA THR A 582 -23.87 8.27 -0.63
C THR A 582 -24.19 8.81 -2.02
N HIS A 583 -25.46 9.09 -2.29
CA HIS A 583 -25.95 9.63 -3.55
C HIS A 583 -25.39 11.02 -3.90
N LEU A 584 -24.96 11.82 -2.92
CA LEU A 584 -24.46 13.19 -3.16
C LEU A 584 -23.12 13.20 -3.91
N LEU A 585 -22.33 12.13 -3.80
CA LEU A 585 -21.02 12.01 -4.46
C LEU A 585 -20.97 10.84 -5.45
N ASN A 586 -21.98 9.96 -5.44
CA ASN A 586 -22.24 8.95 -6.47
C ASN A 586 -22.92 9.57 -7.70
N VAL A 587 -22.30 10.64 -8.22
CA VAL A 587 -22.70 11.44 -9.38
C VAL A 587 -22.51 10.62 -10.67
N ASN A 588 -23.32 9.58 -10.84
CA ASN A 588 -23.34 8.73 -12.03
C ASN A 588 -24.43 9.16 -13.03
N SER A 589 -25.44 9.92 -12.60
CA SER A 589 -26.39 10.55 -13.51
C SER A 589 -25.67 11.61 -14.35
N PRO A 590 -25.72 11.56 -15.70
CA PRO A 590 -25.13 12.58 -16.56
C PRO A 590 -25.62 14.00 -16.22
N ASN A 591 -26.89 14.13 -15.83
CA ASN A 591 -27.50 15.41 -15.46
C ASN A 591 -26.89 15.98 -14.16
N GLN A 592 -26.65 15.12 -13.16
CA GLN A 592 -25.99 15.55 -11.91
C GLN A 592 -24.49 15.83 -12.13
N ARG A 593 -23.83 15.12 -13.05
CA ARG A 593 -22.44 15.42 -13.45
C ARG A 593 -22.38 16.80 -14.12
N GLY A 594 -23.28 17.08 -15.05
CA GLY A 594 -23.41 18.39 -15.68
C GLY A 594 -23.67 19.52 -14.67
N ALA A 595 -24.56 19.31 -13.70
CA ALA A 595 -24.84 20.29 -12.63
C ALA A 595 -23.60 20.62 -11.78
N LEU A 596 -22.74 19.64 -11.51
CA LEU A 596 -21.49 19.81 -10.75
C LEU A 596 -20.27 20.17 -11.63
N GLY A 597 -20.48 20.50 -12.91
CA GLY A 597 -19.40 20.80 -13.87
C GLY A 597 -18.50 19.61 -14.22
N LEU A 598 -18.85 18.39 -13.80
CA LEU A 598 -18.06 17.18 -14.04
C LEU A 598 -18.28 16.66 -15.48
N PRO A 599 -17.22 16.24 -16.19
CA PRO A 599 -17.35 15.69 -17.54
C PRO A 599 -18.23 14.45 -17.55
N SER A 600 -19.00 14.24 -18.62
CA SER A 600 -19.85 13.04 -18.76
C SER A 600 -19.01 11.76 -18.73
N ARG A 601 -19.45 10.76 -17.96
CA ARG A 601 -18.75 9.48 -17.84
C ARG A 601 -18.71 8.78 -19.22
N PRO A 602 -17.54 8.36 -19.75
CA PRO A 602 -17.52 7.52 -20.94
C PRO A 602 -18.30 6.24 -20.65
N ILE A 603 -19.24 5.88 -21.53
CA ILE A 603 -20.09 4.71 -21.34
C ILE A 603 -19.19 3.48 -21.27
N SER A 604 -19.07 2.90 -20.07
CA SER A 604 -18.29 1.69 -19.87
C SER A 604 -18.88 0.61 -20.78
N PRO A 605 -18.11 0.01 -21.71
CA PRO A 605 -18.65 -0.98 -22.62
C PRO A 605 -19.24 -2.12 -21.79
N SER A 606 -20.53 -2.39 -22.00
CA SER A 606 -21.23 -3.45 -21.28
C SER A 606 -20.44 -4.74 -21.46
N PRO A 607 -20.06 -5.46 -20.38
CA PRO A 607 -19.18 -6.61 -20.48
C PRO A 607 -19.76 -7.60 -21.49
N ALA A 608 -18.97 -7.92 -22.53
CA ALA A 608 -19.43 -8.77 -23.61
C ALA A 608 -20.06 -10.04 -23.03
N PRO A 609 -21.27 -10.44 -23.48
CA PRO A 609 -22.04 -11.48 -22.82
C PRO A 609 -21.21 -12.76 -22.75
N LEU A 610 -20.73 -13.08 -21.54
CA LEU A 610 -19.98 -14.28 -21.26
C LEU A 610 -20.89 -15.46 -21.63
N GLY A 611 -20.43 -16.28 -22.57
CA GLY A 611 -21.20 -17.43 -23.07
C GLY A 611 -21.66 -18.33 -21.92
N PRO A 612 -22.75 -19.10 -22.12
CA PRO A 612 -23.59 -19.67 -21.07
C PRO A 612 -22.77 -20.34 -19.96
N GLN A 613 -22.53 -19.60 -18.88
CA GLN A 613 -21.84 -20.14 -17.72
C GLN A 613 -22.72 -21.22 -17.11
N ARG A 614 -22.13 -22.38 -16.85
CA ARG A 614 -22.76 -23.40 -16.00
C ARG A 614 -22.89 -22.82 -14.60
N SER A 615 -24.08 -22.26 -14.30
CA SER A 615 -24.45 -21.85 -12.95
C SER A 615 -24.33 -23.06 -12.03
N ARG A 616 -23.23 -23.12 -11.29
CA ARG A 616 -23.05 -24.04 -10.18
C ARG A 616 -23.99 -23.53 -9.09
N ARG A 617 -25.03 -24.31 -8.74
CA ARG A 617 -25.98 -23.94 -7.70
C ARG A 617 -25.25 -23.68 -6.39
N THR A 618 -25.00 -22.41 -6.08
CA THR A 618 -24.59 -21.93 -4.76
C THR A 618 -25.79 -21.98 -3.82
N SER A 619 -25.57 -22.23 -2.52
CA SER A 619 -26.63 -22.06 -1.52
C SER A 619 -27.07 -20.59 -1.49
N PRO A 620 -28.38 -20.28 -1.33
CA PRO A 620 -28.86 -18.92 -1.14
C PRO A 620 -28.14 -18.16 -0.01
N GLN A 621 -27.78 -18.84 1.10
CA GLN A 621 -26.99 -18.24 2.18
C GLN A 621 -25.60 -17.81 1.71
N HIS A 622 -24.91 -18.69 0.95
CA HIS A 622 -23.57 -18.39 0.41
C HIS A 622 -23.62 -17.25 -0.60
N GLN A 623 -24.67 -17.18 -1.42
CA GLN A 623 -24.88 -16.04 -2.31
C GLN A 623 -25.13 -14.74 -1.53
N ALA A 624 -25.98 -14.76 -0.50
CA ALA A 624 -26.22 -13.60 0.35
C ALA A 624 -24.94 -13.12 1.09
N ALA A 625 -24.07 -14.04 1.50
CA ALA A 625 -22.76 -13.71 2.08
C ALA A 625 -21.81 -13.06 1.05
N ILE A 626 -21.77 -13.57 -0.19
CA ILE A 626 -21.03 -12.94 -1.31
C ILE A 626 -21.58 -11.54 -1.59
N ASP A 627 -22.90 -11.39 -1.68
CA ASP A 627 -23.55 -10.12 -1.99
C ASP A 627 -23.31 -9.08 -0.87
N LYS A 628 -23.38 -9.50 0.40
CA LYS A 628 -23.00 -8.67 1.57
C LYS A 628 -21.53 -8.23 1.51
N ARG A 629 -20.61 -9.13 1.15
CA ARG A 629 -19.17 -8.82 0.99
C ARG A 629 -18.94 -7.84 -0.17
N ASN A 630 -19.61 -8.04 -1.31
CA ASN A 630 -19.50 -7.18 -2.47
C ASN A 630 -20.07 -5.78 -2.21
N ALA A 631 -21.22 -5.69 -1.53
CA ALA A 631 -21.80 -4.41 -1.11
C ALA A 631 -20.90 -3.67 -0.13
N TRP A 632 -20.24 -4.38 0.79
CA TRP A 632 -19.26 -3.79 1.71
C TRP A 632 -18.01 -3.28 0.98
N ALA A 633 -17.45 -4.07 0.05
CA ALA A 633 -16.32 -3.67 -0.77
C ALA A 633 -16.63 -2.42 -1.62
N ALA A 634 -17.82 -2.36 -2.23
CA ALA A 634 -18.28 -1.20 -3.00
C ALA A 634 -18.41 0.06 -2.11
N ARG A 635 -18.86 -0.10 -0.84
CA ARG A 635 -18.96 1.00 0.13
C ARG A 635 -17.58 1.51 0.60
N ILE A 636 -16.59 0.62 0.76
CA ILE A 636 -15.21 1.03 1.00
C ILE A 636 -14.69 1.82 -0.21
N GLU A 637 -14.87 1.28 -1.43
CA GLU A 637 -14.42 1.94 -2.66
C GLU A 637 -15.07 3.32 -2.82
N GLU A 638 -16.35 3.46 -2.50
CA GLU A 638 -17.07 4.74 -2.48
C GLU A 638 -16.49 5.71 -1.45
N ALA A 639 -16.27 5.29 -0.20
CA ALA A 639 -15.64 6.11 0.83
C ALA A 639 -14.24 6.60 0.42
N GLU A 640 -13.43 5.73 -0.19
CA GLU A 640 -12.09 6.07 -0.71
C GLU A 640 -12.16 7.09 -1.84
N ASN A 641 -13.10 6.93 -2.77
CA ASN A 641 -13.37 7.88 -3.85
C ASN A 641 -13.81 9.25 -3.27
N ILE A 642 -14.59 9.26 -2.18
CA ILE A 642 -15.04 10.49 -1.50
C ILE A 642 -13.85 11.21 -0.85
N VAL A 643 -13.10 10.56 0.06
CA VAL A 643 -11.96 11.20 0.75
C VAL A 643 -10.95 11.72 -0.26
N PHE A 644 -10.61 10.91 -1.28
CA PHE A 644 -9.67 11.32 -2.32
C PHE A 644 -10.14 12.59 -3.05
N ARG A 645 -11.42 12.66 -3.45
CA ARG A 645 -11.98 13.85 -4.11
C ARG A 645 -11.94 15.09 -3.23
N LEU A 646 -12.19 14.95 -1.93
CA LEU A 646 -12.15 16.05 -0.97
C LEU A 646 -10.71 16.56 -0.78
N TRP A 647 -9.73 15.66 -0.68
CA TRP A 647 -8.32 16.04 -0.60
C TRP A 647 -7.84 16.71 -1.90
N MET A 648 -8.22 16.20 -3.06
CA MET A 648 -7.94 16.83 -4.36
C MET A 648 -8.61 18.21 -4.51
N GLY A 649 -9.86 18.37 -4.09
CA GLY A 649 -10.62 19.63 -4.18
C GLY A 649 -10.07 20.75 -3.29
N SER A 650 -9.28 20.40 -2.26
CA SER A 650 -8.50 21.33 -1.44
C SER A 650 -7.26 21.89 -2.14
N HIS A 651 -6.82 21.25 -3.23
CA HIS A 651 -5.60 21.58 -3.97
C HIS A 651 -5.86 21.62 -5.48
N PRO A 652 -6.62 22.63 -5.98
CA PRO A 652 -6.99 22.74 -7.39
C PRO A 652 -5.78 22.82 -8.32
N GLU A 653 -4.66 23.39 -7.85
CA GLU A 653 -3.39 23.43 -8.59
C GLU A 653 -2.81 22.03 -8.85
N VAL A 654 -2.83 21.15 -7.84
CA VAL A 654 -2.39 19.76 -7.96
C VAL A 654 -3.36 18.97 -8.84
N ALA A 655 -4.66 19.25 -8.72
CA ALA A 655 -5.68 18.61 -9.53
C ALA A 655 -5.56 18.98 -11.02
N ALA A 656 -5.33 20.26 -11.33
CA ALA A 656 -5.07 20.75 -12.68
C ALA A 656 -3.78 20.15 -13.27
N GLN A 657 -2.70 20.08 -12.48
CA GLN A 657 -1.44 19.47 -12.92
C GLN A 657 -1.61 17.99 -13.28
N ILE A 658 -2.26 17.19 -12.44
CA ILE A 658 -2.46 15.75 -12.72
C ILE A 658 -3.44 15.56 -13.90
N HIS A 659 -4.42 16.44 -14.07
CA HIS A 659 -5.28 16.44 -15.26
C HIS A 659 -4.46 16.67 -16.53
N GLN A 660 -3.59 17.68 -16.53
CA GLN A 660 -2.67 17.98 -17.65
C GLN A 660 -1.69 16.82 -17.91
N GLU A 661 -1.05 16.26 -16.87
CA GLU A 661 -0.17 15.08 -16.99
C GLU A 661 -0.89 13.87 -17.63
N HIS A 662 -2.20 13.72 -17.34
CA HIS A 662 -3.03 12.67 -17.95
C HIS A 662 -3.41 13.00 -19.40
N GLU A 663 -3.75 14.26 -19.73
CA GLU A 663 -4.04 14.69 -21.10
C GLU A 663 -2.80 14.55 -22.01
N ASP A 664 -1.64 15.05 -21.57
CA ASP A 664 -0.35 14.87 -22.25
C ASP A 664 -0.03 13.38 -22.44
N GLY A 665 -0.31 12.54 -21.43
CA GLY A 665 -0.13 11.09 -21.48
C GLY A 665 -1.06 10.41 -22.49
N ALA A 666 -2.31 10.88 -22.60
CA ALA A 666 -3.29 10.38 -23.57
C ALA A 666 -2.93 10.81 -25.00
N GLU A 667 -2.53 12.07 -25.21
CA GLU A 667 -2.07 12.55 -26.51
C GLU A 667 -0.85 11.77 -27.00
N ARG A 668 0.16 11.58 -26.13
CA ARG A 668 1.35 10.77 -26.47
C ARG A 668 1.00 9.33 -26.85
N LEU A 669 -0.01 8.73 -26.24
CA LEU A 669 -0.46 7.38 -26.58
C LEU A 669 -1.15 7.32 -27.94
N GLU A 670 -1.96 8.34 -28.29
CA GLU A 670 -2.62 8.41 -29.58
C GLU A 670 -1.64 8.81 -30.70
N GLN A 671 -0.70 9.72 -30.45
CA GLN A 671 0.43 9.99 -31.36
C GLN A 671 1.24 8.72 -31.64
N TRP A 672 1.53 7.91 -30.62
CA TRP A 672 2.19 6.60 -30.80
C TRP A 672 1.36 5.65 -31.66
N ARG A 673 0.05 5.56 -31.42
CA ARG A 673 -0.88 4.73 -32.22
C ARG A 673 -0.93 5.16 -33.69
N LEU A 674 -0.95 6.46 -33.96
CA LEU A 674 -0.93 7.02 -35.32
C LEU A 674 0.43 6.80 -36.01
N GLY A 675 1.54 6.92 -35.28
CA GLY A 675 2.89 6.61 -35.75
C GLY A 675 3.06 5.15 -36.18
N VAL A 676 2.53 4.21 -35.39
CA VAL A 676 2.54 2.77 -35.72
C VAL A 676 1.76 2.46 -37.00
N ASN A 677 0.61 3.11 -37.22
CA ASN A 677 -0.21 2.89 -38.42
C ASN A 677 0.38 3.52 -39.69
N THR A 678 0.96 4.72 -39.59
CA THR A 678 1.52 5.45 -40.74
C THR A 678 2.82 4.83 -41.26
N GLY A 679 3.66 4.27 -40.37
CA GLY A 679 4.90 3.58 -40.75
C GLY A 679 4.72 2.33 -41.61
N SER A 680 3.50 1.76 -41.69
CA SER A 680 3.24 0.49 -42.38
C SER A 680 2.92 0.62 -43.88
N SER A 681 2.58 1.81 -44.39
CA SER A 681 2.07 1.97 -45.78
C SER A 681 3.05 2.63 -46.76
N SER A 682 4.20 3.15 -46.30
CA SER A 682 5.14 3.89 -47.15
C SER A 682 6.07 3.01 -48.02
N CYS A 683 6.24 1.74 -47.65
CA CYS A 683 7.35 0.90 -48.17
C CYS A 683 7.04 0.08 -49.44
N VAL A 684 5.94 0.34 -50.15
CA VAL A 684 5.47 -0.51 -51.28
C VAL A 684 5.48 0.18 -52.65
N ALA A 685 5.64 1.51 -52.71
CA ALA A 685 5.57 2.28 -53.96
C ALA A 685 6.91 2.91 -54.37
N ASN A 686 7.80 2.11 -54.99
CA ASN A 686 8.74 2.51 -56.06
C ASN A 686 9.73 1.36 -56.36
N ALA A 687 9.34 0.46 -57.27
CA ALA A 687 10.21 -0.60 -57.78
C ALA A 687 9.99 -0.86 -59.28
N ASP A 688 9.89 0.22 -60.07
CA ASP A 688 10.03 0.17 -61.52
C ASP A 688 11.41 0.73 -61.90
N VAL A 689 12.37 -0.16 -62.12
CA VAL A 689 13.68 0.17 -62.70
C VAL A 689 13.89 -0.73 -63.91
N SER A 690 13.72 -0.12 -65.08
CA SER A 690 13.91 -0.75 -66.38
C SER A 690 15.38 -1.12 -66.63
N TYR A 691 15.61 -2.35 -67.08
CA TYR A 691 16.91 -2.88 -67.43
C TYR A 691 17.33 -2.38 -68.83
N THR A 692 18.31 -1.49 -68.93
CA THR A 692 18.94 -1.14 -70.23
C THR A 692 20.46 -0.91 -70.14
N GLY A 693 21.22 -1.79 -70.81
CA GLY A 693 22.40 -1.43 -71.61
C GLY A 693 23.66 -0.92 -70.88
N LEU A 694 24.59 -1.83 -70.63
CA LEU A 694 26.03 -1.50 -70.57
C LEU A 694 26.56 -1.10 -71.96
N PRO A 695 27.56 -0.21 -72.00
CA PRO A 695 28.69 -0.44 -72.91
C PRO A 695 30.06 -0.40 -72.18
N LEU A 696 30.98 -1.22 -72.67
CA LEU A 696 32.44 -1.14 -72.45
C LEU A 696 32.95 0.21 -73.03
N SER A 697 34.07 0.85 -72.67
CA SER A 697 35.44 0.47 -72.27
C SER A 697 36.23 1.82 -72.05
N PRO A 698 37.57 1.89 -71.90
CA PRO A 698 38.56 0.97 -71.33
C PRO A 698 39.45 1.63 -70.23
N VAL A 699 40.38 0.81 -69.73
CA VAL A 699 41.64 1.08 -68.99
C VAL A 699 42.33 2.43 -69.21
N ASP A 700 42.74 3.07 -68.09
CA ASP A 700 44.14 3.34 -67.71
C ASP A 700 44.28 3.26 -66.17
#